data_AF-A0AAD5AUX6-F1
#
_entry.id   AF-A0AAD5AUX6-F1
#
_cell.length_a   1.000
_cell.length_b   1.000
_cell.length_c   1.000
_cell.angle_alpha   90.00
_cell.angle_beta   90.00
_cell.angle_gamma   90.00
#
_symmetry.space_group_name_H-M   'P 1'
#
loop_
_entity.id
_entity.type
_entity.pdbx_description
1 polymer ?
#
loop_
_entity_poly.entity_id
_entity_poly.type
_entity_poly.pdbx_seq_one_letter_code
_entity_poly.pdbx_strand_id
1 'polypeptide(L)'
;MAEYRESSHNHSTAGRGSTGEAWKLDFMRARPGRAVSESSLYCDNEADNQDSRAGCTHTSVLQSTRQRNFSIIMTSWDARISSLLFSPTQFLSRTTSEMFLADLLDNLRDDKTNDSKKILLLSVFLEHPTILCTTTSAGEQTAHELVSILNCTPQKSVGLKCHLLLAITSVLICTSCLADRTKVAEDYLSFLFSLIQDTNDNVGGPTHHAVRAGACECLREMETCQPGLLSQKLEALYYLKQQETTVLHQSYCMLYTEVLKNAIRFLTQEKDVDNAKLRSVLAGNEGFLWKFPQFTKSNLSVSMAQAPQLPTTLDFKELKSIMSLILEESYLMTSPSQAALLRGLVEVVAMVPGISPAIFKSQLLRLFGTTEVELMHATLFMKGTFTDSLFTAEDEHFLLKRLVGMAQHPLLRVPEKLFYIDCILHFPENRPISSSGEECLPVLITPKLTLSLFPSVFNDSTTMLSRLNLLCLVHLEANEEEDGQGLGYLLNHVMALLRIVDKNGSRETVVTSFRAIYLFLVHFNHMENLLEKLVHRLRKLFSGNCHLAPNLINLTDRIQERLEDSLWSVRLLKALQRCIVEMPSLQLTLQSLGWHLKILARVAQESQITQKSSICFLRDILVNSNLCERRSWHVGTAILAVCRNLLQHPTLNQMFIELADLLQHMSRHYEDTDIQDHARFYYTLLTNLSSEKLASVLANAPIGGQAKIRSLSTITANEELGSCSIVLQTESCIIQLEKIPPNGSQDLVQTAEVPTQKDLYEFYQEQLKTPGFASEVTLRYNLTHVNLTDPRFDRIFTICLHFNADMSHYAKVEDIYVPCLFRDRKPQRVSVNLKPYHPYPTRLRVSAIFTTEDGQSWHTHLPDVRVSFPEIFLSVPLPLDTPPQLKEDMFDRIWDALASGKPSASETSLFCFKAEGTTLADLIKNFQRYVISQGPNGWKVLFFLPPTFHILLNIREGEDSVQVSVATDNWELLPHVNSYLQNLTVLCNTATNNRSGIEELRGPDIPC
;
A
#
# COMPACT_ATOMS: atom_id res chain seq x y z
N MET A 1 -8.78 5.06 65.89
CA MET A 1 -8.60 4.98 67.36
C MET A 1 -7.24 4.31 67.53
N ALA A 2 -6.26 5.00 68.13
CA ALA A 2 -4.82 4.84 67.84
C ALA A 2 -4.47 5.19 66.35
N GLU A 3 -3.34 5.82 65.94
CA GLU A 3 -1.96 5.98 66.48
C GLU A 3 -1.04 4.76 66.24
N TYR A 4 0.26 4.87 65.86
CA TYR A 4 1.14 6.04 65.59
C TYR A 4 2.40 5.63 64.75
N ARG A 5 3.13 6.62 64.23
CA ARG A 5 4.60 6.70 63.99
C ARG A 5 5.42 5.80 63.01
N GLU A 6 6.15 6.50 62.13
CA GLU A 6 7.63 6.55 61.95
C GLU A 6 8.50 5.27 61.84
N SER A 7 8.92 4.99 60.59
CA SER A 7 10.31 4.86 60.11
C SER A 7 11.48 4.43 61.04
N SER A 8 12.31 3.48 60.57
CA SER A 8 13.76 3.70 60.38
C SER A 8 14.51 2.54 59.66
N HIS A 9 15.53 2.91 58.88
CA HIS A 9 16.89 2.34 58.70
C HIS A 9 17.22 0.84 58.95
N ASN A 10 18.22 0.21 58.32
CA ASN A 10 19.12 0.54 57.18
C ASN A 10 19.89 -0.76 56.79
N HIS A 11 20.72 -0.67 55.72
CA HIS A 11 21.83 -1.58 55.37
C HIS A 11 21.49 -3.01 54.90
N SER A 12 22.37 -3.74 54.20
CA SER A 12 23.06 -3.45 52.92
C SER A 12 24.07 -4.57 52.60
N THR A 13 23.82 -5.39 51.58
CA THR A 13 24.81 -6.23 50.86
C THR A 13 24.14 -6.62 49.53
N ALA A 14 24.65 -6.25 48.36
CA ALA A 14 25.91 -6.67 47.72
C ALA A 14 25.83 -8.10 47.13
N GLY A 15 25.57 -8.19 45.83
CA GLY A 15 25.56 -9.43 45.07
C GLY A 15 25.46 -9.16 43.56
N ARG A 16 26.60 -9.06 42.87
CA ARG A 16 26.63 -9.01 41.39
C ARG A 16 26.44 -10.43 40.84
N GLY A 17 25.41 -10.62 40.01
CA GLY A 17 25.26 -11.77 39.11
C GLY A 17 25.10 -11.26 37.67
N SER A 18 25.66 -11.96 36.69
CA SER A 18 25.83 -11.47 35.33
C SER A 18 24.83 -12.05 34.32
N THR A 19 24.43 -11.21 33.36
CA THR A 19 24.11 -11.54 31.95
C THR A 19 23.19 -12.73 31.65
N GLY A 20 22.00 -12.43 31.13
CA GLY A 20 21.16 -13.37 30.39
C GLY A 20 20.36 -12.61 29.32
N GLU A 21 20.78 -12.68 28.06
CA GLU A 21 20.14 -11.96 26.96
C GLU A 21 18.89 -12.70 26.47
N ALA A 22 17.70 -12.15 26.73
CA ALA A 22 16.44 -12.71 26.26
C ALA A 22 16.12 -12.24 24.83
N TRP A 23 16.40 -13.10 23.85
CA TRP A 23 16.06 -12.85 22.45
C TRP A 23 14.54 -12.92 22.22
N LYS A 24 13.95 -11.83 21.72
CA LYS A 24 12.56 -11.83 21.26
C LYS A 24 12.45 -12.45 19.88
N LEU A 25 11.59 -13.45 19.74
CA LEU A 25 11.12 -13.99 18.47
C LEU A 25 9.66 -13.55 18.27
N ASP A 26 9.47 -12.39 17.64
CA ASP A 26 8.15 -11.88 17.29
C ASP A 26 7.59 -12.65 16.07
N PHE A 27 6.63 -13.55 16.31
CA PHE A 27 5.98 -14.34 15.25
C PHE A 27 5.03 -13.48 14.42
N MET A 28 5.40 -13.16 13.18
CA MET A 28 4.49 -12.54 12.22
C MET A 28 3.51 -13.57 11.64
N ARG A 29 2.23 -13.45 12.02
CA ARG A 29 1.11 -14.01 11.23
C ARG A 29 0.66 -12.99 10.21
N ALA A 30 0.49 -13.42 8.95
CA ALA A 30 -0.04 -12.58 7.88
C ALA A 30 -1.41 -12.00 8.24
N ARG A 31 -1.58 -10.68 8.04
CA ARG A 31 -2.89 -10.00 8.11
C ARG A 31 -3.34 -9.61 6.70
N PRO A 32 -4.62 -9.81 6.33
CA PRO A 32 -5.20 -9.11 5.19
C PRO A 32 -5.21 -7.60 5.47
N GLY A 33 -4.89 -6.79 4.47
CA GLY A 33 -4.53 -5.38 4.66
C GLY A 33 -5.72 -4.42 4.82
N ARG A 34 -5.42 -3.20 5.29
CA ARG A 34 -6.30 -2.03 5.14
C ARG A 34 -5.55 -0.71 5.25
N ALA A 35 -5.98 0.25 4.43
CA ALA A 35 -5.88 1.71 4.59
C ALA A 35 -4.60 2.32 5.24
N VAL A 36 -3.77 2.95 4.42
CA VAL A 36 -2.83 4.00 4.87
C VAL A 36 -3.60 5.29 5.13
N SER A 37 -3.31 5.96 6.24
CA SER A 37 -3.67 7.36 6.49
C SER A 37 -2.42 8.12 6.89
N GLU A 38 -2.13 9.23 6.20
CA GLU A 38 -0.87 9.97 6.33
C GLU A 38 -0.79 10.79 7.63
N SER A 39 0.37 10.81 8.28
CA SER A 39 0.79 11.96 9.10
C SER A 39 2.31 12.01 9.30
N SER A 40 2.91 13.05 8.73
CA SER A 40 4.26 13.58 8.95
C SER A 40 4.87 13.41 10.36
N LEU A 41 6.19 13.19 10.40
CA LEU A 41 7.09 13.86 11.35
C LEU A 41 8.48 14.04 10.72
N TYR A 42 8.84 15.33 10.56
CA TYR A 42 10.10 15.97 10.94
C TYR A 42 11.45 15.28 10.74
N CYS A 43 12.33 16.02 10.05
CA CYS A 43 13.78 15.85 10.11
C CYS A 43 14.36 16.70 11.24
N ASP A 44 15.42 16.21 11.89
CA ASP A 44 16.40 17.03 12.62
C ASP A 44 17.81 16.66 12.14
N ASN A 45 18.73 17.62 12.19
CA ASN A 45 20.11 17.47 11.72
C ASN A 45 21.06 17.34 12.92
N GLU A 46 22.18 16.62 12.76
CA GLU A 46 23.43 16.98 13.43
C GLU A 46 24.66 16.46 12.65
N ALA A 47 25.80 17.12 12.84
CA ALA A 47 27.12 16.81 12.23
C ALA A 47 28.03 16.15 13.31
N ASP A 48 29.35 15.93 13.20
CA ASP A 48 30.40 16.45 12.31
C ASP A 48 31.70 15.59 12.41
N ASN A 49 32.77 15.95 11.68
CA ASN A 49 34.15 15.41 11.67
C ASN A 49 34.38 14.07 10.91
N GLN A 50 35.44 13.81 10.11
CA GLN A 50 36.90 14.14 10.12
C GLN A 50 37.73 13.35 11.18
N ASP A 51 38.98 12.90 10.99
CA ASP A 51 39.85 12.46 9.85
C ASP A 51 41.07 11.71 10.50
N SER A 52 42.14 11.12 9.92
CA SER A 52 42.72 11.02 8.57
C SER A 52 43.73 9.85 8.47
N ARG A 53 44.05 9.38 7.23
CA ARG A 53 45.33 8.73 6.81
C ARG A 53 45.71 7.37 7.44
N ALA A 54 46.65 6.55 6.90
CA ALA A 54 47.18 6.32 5.54
C ALA A 54 48.03 5.01 5.53
N GLY A 55 48.32 4.43 4.35
CA GLY A 55 49.32 3.36 4.23
C GLY A 55 49.25 2.58 2.91
N CYS A 56 50.33 2.57 2.12
CA CYS A 56 50.45 1.83 0.85
C CYS A 56 51.55 0.76 0.93
N THR A 57 51.35 -0.37 0.21
CA THR A 57 52.40 -1.00 -0.61
C THR A 57 51.76 -1.94 -1.65
N HIS A 58 52.49 -2.24 -2.74
CA HIS A 58 51.97 -2.85 -3.97
C HIS A 58 52.59 -4.24 -4.26
N THR A 59 52.09 -4.86 -5.34
CA THR A 59 52.66 -6.00 -6.13
C THR A 59 52.33 -7.43 -5.68
N SER A 60 52.07 -8.42 -6.55
CA SER A 60 51.51 -8.44 -7.94
C SER A 60 51.33 -9.90 -8.43
N VAL A 61 50.70 -10.12 -9.60
CA VAL A 61 50.65 -11.39 -10.40
C VAL A 61 49.66 -12.45 -9.82
N LEU A 62 48.45 -12.67 -10.38
CA LEU A 62 48.06 -13.34 -11.65
C LEU A 62 48.24 -14.89 -11.58
N GLN A 63 47.31 -15.77 -12.00
CA GLN A 63 46.05 -15.70 -12.77
C GLN A 63 45.04 -16.77 -12.29
N SER A 64 43.72 -16.50 -12.28
CA SER A 64 42.65 -17.44 -12.72
C SER A 64 41.19 -16.90 -12.65
N THR A 65 40.95 -15.60 -12.85
CA THR A 65 39.60 -15.00 -12.75
C THR A 65 39.33 -14.01 -13.88
N ARG A 66 38.55 -14.40 -14.89
CA ARG A 66 38.18 -13.49 -16.01
C ARG A 66 36.84 -13.79 -16.70
N GLN A 67 35.81 -14.11 -15.93
CA GLN A 67 34.44 -14.29 -16.46
C GLN A 67 33.32 -13.85 -15.48
N ARG A 68 33.59 -12.83 -14.67
CA ARG A 68 32.59 -12.01 -13.97
C ARG A 68 33.02 -10.54 -14.11
N ASN A 69 32.11 -9.68 -14.61
CA ASN A 69 32.04 -8.20 -14.49
C ASN A 69 31.33 -7.58 -15.71
N PHE A 70 30.00 -7.53 -15.66
CA PHE A 70 29.26 -6.36 -16.15
C PHE A 70 28.50 -5.80 -14.96
N SER A 71 28.99 -4.70 -14.42
CA SER A 71 28.55 -4.16 -13.14
C SER A 71 27.22 -3.43 -13.27
N ILE A 72 26.14 -4.03 -12.75
CA ILE A 72 24.94 -3.28 -12.38
C ILE A 72 25.36 -2.22 -11.36
N ILE A 73 24.82 -1.01 -11.49
CA ILE A 73 25.09 0.13 -10.60
C ILE A 73 24.96 -0.31 -9.13
N MET A 74 25.96 0.05 -8.31
CA MET A 74 26.05 -0.31 -6.89
C MET A 74 25.07 0.51 -6.03
N THR A 75 23.77 0.27 -6.21
CA THR A 75 22.83 0.37 -5.09
C THR A 75 23.10 -0.78 -4.13
N SER A 76 23.11 -0.51 -2.82
CA SER A 76 23.27 -1.59 -1.84
C SER A 76 22.06 -2.53 -1.89
N TRP A 77 22.26 -3.79 -1.50
CA TRP A 77 21.17 -4.77 -1.42
C TRP A 77 20.04 -4.27 -0.50
N ASP A 78 20.39 -3.56 0.57
CA ASP A 78 19.45 -2.93 1.50
C ASP A 78 18.53 -1.95 0.76
N ALA A 79 19.09 -1.06 -0.08
CA ALA A 79 18.30 -0.13 -0.89
C ALA A 79 17.43 -0.83 -1.95
N ARG A 80 17.92 -1.92 -2.56
CA ARG A 80 17.11 -2.74 -3.49
C ARG A 80 15.92 -3.37 -2.77
N ILE A 81 16.15 -4.00 -1.62
CA ILE A 81 15.13 -4.66 -0.81
C ILE A 81 14.10 -3.64 -0.30
N SER A 82 14.53 -2.50 0.26
CA SER A 82 13.59 -1.43 0.66
C SER A 82 12.73 -0.92 -0.51
N SER A 83 13.29 -0.80 -1.72
CA SER A 83 12.53 -0.37 -2.90
C SER A 83 11.54 -1.43 -3.42
N LEU A 84 11.83 -2.71 -3.19
CA LEU A 84 10.92 -3.83 -3.47
C LEU A 84 9.78 -3.87 -2.43
N LEU A 85 10.10 -3.85 -1.14
CA LEU A 85 9.10 -3.89 -0.06
C LEU A 85 8.14 -2.68 -0.07
N PHE A 86 8.62 -1.50 -0.47
CA PHE A 86 7.77 -0.32 -0.63
C PHE A 86 6.80 -0.43 -1.82
N SER A 87 7.18 -1.13 -2.89
CA SER A 87 6.38 -1.17 -4.14
C SER A 87 6.75 -2.35 -5.07
N PRO A 88 6.30 -3.59 -4.82
CA PRO A 88 6.79 -4.77 -5.55
C PRO A 88 6.52 -4.72 -7.05
N THR A 89 5.35 -4.23 -7.44
CA THR A 89 4.94 -4.08 -8.84
C THR A 89 5.73 -2.99 -9.57
N GLN A 90 6.05 -1.87 -8.90
CA GLN A 90 6.89 -0.82 -9.49
C GLN A 90 8.36 -1.25 -9.58
N PHE A 91 8.83 -2.06 -8.64
CA PHE A 91 10.17 -2.65 -8.72
C PHE A 91 10.28 -3.63 -9.91
N LEU A 92 9.36 -4.58 -10.05
CA LEU A 92 9.39 -5.54 -11.16
C LEU A 92 9.14 -4.91 -12.54
N SER A 93 8.54 -3.71 -12.62
CA SER A 93 8.51 -2.93 -13.88
C SER A 93 9.91 -2.48 -14.35
N ARG A 94 10.93 -2.55 -13.48
CA ARG A 94 12.32 -2.14 -13.74
C ARG A 94 13.25 -3.33 -13.98
N THR A 95 12.92 -4.52 -13.46
CA THR A 95 13.70 -5.78 -13.55
C THR A 95 12.76 -6.99 -13.58
N THR A 96 12.96 -7.93 -14.50
CA THR A 96 12.19 -9.18 -14.52
C THR A 96 12.40 -9.99 -13.24
N SER A 97 11.37 -10.71 -12.79
CA SER A 97 11.43 -11.56 -11.60
C SER A 97 12.52 -12.62 -11.72
N GLU A 98 12.65 -13.28 -12.87
CA GLU A 98 13.65 -14.32 -13.14
C GLU A 98 15.10 -13.82 -12.97
N MET A 99 15.45 -12.66 -13.54
CA MET A 99 16.81 -12.10 -13.37
C MET A 99 17.07 -11.69 -11.91
N PHE A 100 16.08 -11.10 -11.24
CA PHE A 100 16.24 -10.68 -9.84
C PHE A 100 16.33 -11.88 -8.88
N LEU A 101 15.59 -12.95 -9.16
CA LEU A 101 15.63 -14.21 -8.42
C LEU A 101 16.97 -14.93 -8.61
N ALA A 102 17.51 -14.96 -9.83
CA ALA A 102 18.85 -15.48 -10.11
C ALA A 102 19.94 -14.66 -9.38
N ASP A 103 19.92 -13.32 -9.49
CA ASP A 103 20.82 -12.41 -8.75
C ASP A 103 20.79 -12.71 -7.23
N LEU A 104 19.59 -12.90 -6.67
CA LEU A 104 19.38 -13.11 -5.23
C LEU A 104 19.89 -14.50 -4.78
N LEU A 105 19.63 -15.56 -5.54
CA LEU A 105 20.10 -16.91 -5.24
C LEU A 105 21.64 -17.03 -5.39
N ASP A 106 22.25 -16.37 -6.39
CA ASP A 106 23.71 -16.31 -6.53
C ASP A 106 24.38 -15.55 -5.37
N ASN A 107 23.71 -14.53 -4.80
CA ASN A 107 24.20 -13.81 -3.61
C ASN A 107 24.02 -14.60 -2.31
N LEU A 108 22.97 -15.43 -2.20
CA LEU A 108 22.81 -16.39 -1.09
C LEU A 108 23.86 -17.51 -1.14
N ARG A 109 24.29 -17.92 -2.34
CA ARG A 109 25.38 -18.88 -2.57
C ARG A 109 26.77 -18.36 -2.21
N ASP A 110 27.03 -17.05 -2.23
CA ASP A 110 28.37 -16.54 -1.93
C ASP A 110 28.73 -16.73 -0.44
N ASP A 111 29.71 -17.59 -0.17
CA ASP A 111 30.26 -17.86 1.17
C ASP A 111 30.88 -16.61 1.83
N LYS A 112 31.15 -15.55 1.06
CA LYS A 112 31.70 -14.29 1.57
C LYS A 112 30.64 -13.33 2.11
N THR A 113 29.35 -13.59 1.89
CA THR A 113 28.28 -12.75 2.43
C THR A 113 27.92 -13.16 3.86
N ASN A 114 27.86 -12.19 4.76
CA ASN A 114 27.57 -12.40 6.18
C ASN A 114 26.15 -12.97 6.39
N ASP A 115 25.96 -13.86 7.37
CA ASP A 115 24.68 -14.49 7.72
C ASP A 115 23.54 -13.47 7.86
N SER A 116 23.81 -12.28 8.44
CA SER A 116 22.81 -11.21 8.56
C SER A 116 22.33 -10.66 7.22
N LYS A 117 23.21 -10.61 6.20
CA LYS A 117 22.84 -10.23 4.83
C LYS A 117 22.10 -11.37 4.12
N LYS A 118 22.48 -12.63 4.36
CA LYS A 118 21.72 -13.79 3.86
C LYS A 118 20.32 -13.84 4.44
N ILE A 119 20.15 -13.57 5.73
CA ILE A 119 18.83 -13.45 6.39
C ILE A 119 17.99 -12.31 5.77
N LEU A 120 18.59 -11.14 5.52
CA LEU A 120 17.89 -10.02 4.87
C LEU A 120 17.45 -10.36 3.42
N LEU A 121 18.27 -11.08 2.65
CA LEU A 121 17.90 -11.57 1.31
C LEU A 121 16.76 -12.61 1.38
N LEU A 122 16.73 -13.44 2.43
CA LEU A 122 15.67 -14.44 2.63
C LEU A 122 14.31 -13.85 3.04
N SER A 123 14.25 -12.65 3.64
CA SER A 123 12.95 -12.05 4.01
C SER A 123 12.05 -11.80 2.79
N VAL A 124 12.66 -11.56 1.62
CA VAL A 124 11.94 -11.38 0.35
C VAL A 124 11.14 -12.63 -0.04
N PHE A 125 11.68 -13.84 0.22
CA PHE A 125 10.95 -15.10 -0.01
C PHE A 125 9.86 -15.37 1.03
N LEU A 126 9.92 -14.74 2.21
CA LEU A 126 8.87 -14.84 3.23
C LEU A 126 7.71 -13.87 2.93
N GLU A 127 8.02 -12.66 2.46
CA GLU A 127 7.02 -11.62 2.22
C GLU A 127 6.36 -11.72 0.83
N HIS A 128 7.11 -12.04 -0.22
CA HIS A 128 6.67 -11.94 -1.62
C HIS A 128 6.97 -13.17 -2.52
N PRO A 129 6.80 -14.43 -2.05
CA PRO A 129 7.16 -15.63 -2.83
C PRO A 129 6.40 -15.77 -4.15
N THR A 130 5.10 -15.42 -4.20
CA THR A 130 4.27 -15.50 -5.42
C THR A 130 4.62 -14.45 -6.48
N ILE A 131 5.28 -13.36 -6.07
CA ILE A 131 5.69 -12.26 -6.95
C ILE A 131 7.06 -12.55 -7.58
N LEU A 132 7.92 -13.28 -6.86
CA LEU A 132 9.18 -13.81 -7.39
C LEU A 132 8.95 -15.07 -8.26
N CYS A 133 8.27 -16.07 -7.73
CA CYS A 133 8.02 -17.35 -8.37
C CYS A 133 6.64 -17.36 -9.04
N THR A 134 6.57 -16.85 -10.26
CA THR A 134 5.33 -16.72 -11.05
C THR A 134 4.79 -18.06 -11.59
N THR A 135 5.56 -19.14 -11.50
CA THR A 135 5.19 -20.49 -11.95
C THR A 135 5.60 -21.55 -10.93
N THR A 136 4.86 -22.66 -10.87
CA THR A 136 5.17 -23.84 -10.03
C THR A 136 6.58 -24.38 -10.33
N SER A 137 7.01 -24.40 -11.59
CA SER A 137 8.36 -24.82 -11.99
C SER A 137 9.46 -23.88 -11.47
N ALA A 138 9.25 -22.56 -11.45
CA ALA A 138 10.19 -21.63 -10.84
C ALA A 138 10.23 -21.79 -9.32
N GLY A 139 9.08 -22.10 -8.70
CA GLY A 139 8.98 -22.46 -7.28
C GLY A 139 9.76 -23.72 -6.92
N GLU A 140 9.62 -24.80 -7.70
CA GLU A 140 10.33 -26.07 -7.49
C GLU A 140 11.86 -25.88 -7.64
N GLN A 141 12.31 -25.18 -8.68
CA GLN A 141 13.72 -24.86 -8.89
C GLN A 141 14.30 -24.02 -7.74
N THR A 142 13.59 -22.97 -7.33
CA THR A 142 14.00 -22.10 -6.20
C THR A 142 14.06 -22.87 -4.89
N ALA A 143 13.07 -23.72 -4.61
CA ALA A 143 13.05 -24.55 -3.41
C ALA A 143 14.20 -25.57 -3.41
N HIS A 144 14.49 -26.23 -4.54
CA HIS A 144 15.62 -27.14 -4.68
C HIS A 144 16.95 -26.42 -4.44
N GLU A 145 17.08 -25.21 -4.97
CA GLU A 145 18.30 -24.41 -4.83
C GLU A 145 18.50 -23.93 -3.39
N LEU A 146 17.44 -23.48 -2.70
CA LEU A 146 17.47 -23.16 -1.27
C LEU A 146 17.75 -24.39 -0.38
N VAL A 147 17.23 -25.58 -0.72
CA VAL A 147 17.56 -26.84 -0.04
C VAL A 147 19.04 -27.19 -0.22
N SER A 148 19.62 -26.94 -1.40
CA SER A 148 21.06 -27.14 -1.62
C SER A 148 21.90 -26.22 -0.71
N ILE A 149 21.50 -24.95 -0.57
CA ILE A 149 22.16 -23.98 0.32
C ILE A 149 22.03 -24.40 1.79
N LEU A 150 20.86 -24.89 2.22
CA LEU A 150 20.63 -25.37 3.59
C LEU A 150 21.53 -26.56 3.97
N ASN A 151 21.77 -27.47 3.02
CA ASN A 151 22.66 -28.62 3.18
C ASN A 151 24.14 -28.20 3.25
N CYS A 152 24.56 -27.20 2.46
CA CYS A 152 25.92 -26.63 2.52
C CYS A 152 26.15 -25.73 3.74
N THR A 153 25.10 -25.16 4.33
CA THR A 153 25.20 -24.21 5.46
C THR A 153 25.82 -24.90 6.70
N PRO A 154 26.84 -24.32 7.37
CA PRO A 154 27.50 -24.95 8.51
C PRO A 154 26.56 -25.09 9.72
N GLN A 155 26.84 -26.06 10.60
CA GLN A 155 26.01 -26.32 11.79
C GLN A 155 25.89 -25.09 12.73
N LYS A 156 26.93 -24.25 12.81
CA LYS A 156 26.99 -23.12 13.75
C LYS A 156 26.04 -21.96 13.40
N SER A 157 25.67 -21.77 12.13
CA SER A 157 24.83 -20.66 11.67
C SER A 157 23.34 -20.97 11.81
N VAL A 158 22.93 -21.28 13.05
CA VAL A 158 21.57 -21.71 13.42
C VAL A 158 20.50 -20.73 12.93
N GLY A 159 20.72 -19.43 13.14
CA GLY A 159 19.79 -18.39 12.69
C GLY A 159 19.53 -18.41 11.18
N LEU A 160 20.58 -18.61 10.36
CA LEU A 160 20.44 -18.73 8.91
C LEU A 160 19.66 -20.01 8.54
N LYS A 161 19.91 -21.14 9.20
CA LYS A 161 19.16 -22.39 8.95
C LYS A 161 17.66 -22.24 9.25
N CYS A 162 17.28 -21.57 10.34
CA CYS A 162 15.87 -21.33 10.64
C CYS A 162 15.17 -20.47 9.57
N HIS A 163 15.83 -19.41 9.08
CA HIS A 163 15.27 -18.58 8.00
C HIS A 163 15.20 -19.32 6.66
N LEU A 164 16.17 -20.19 6.35
CA LEU A 164 16.13 -21.06 5.17
C LEU A 164 14.96 -22.04 5.22
N LEU A 165 14.73 -22.72 6.36
CA LEU A 165 13.58 -23.61 6.55
C LEU A 165 12.25 -22.88 6.31
N LEU A 166 12.08 -21.70 6.92
CA LEU A 166 10.88 -20.88 6.74
C LEU A 166 10.70 -20.42 5.27
N ALA A 167 11.80 -20.02 4.60
CA ALA A 167 11.76 -19.59 3.20
C ALA A 167 11.40 -20.72 2.23
N ILE A 168 12.03 -21.91 2.36
CA ILE A 168 11.72 -23.09 1.55
C ILE A 168 10.24 -23.48 1.71
N THR A 169 9.77 -23.52 2.96
CA THR A 169 8.38 -23.87 3.29
C THR A 169 7.40 -22.85 2.70
N SER A 170 7.71 -21.56 2.80
CA SER A 170 6.89 -20.47 2.23
C SER A 170 6.81 -20.55 0.70
N VAL A 171 7.93 -20.79 0.02
CA VAL A 171 7.96 -20.96 -1.44
C VAL A 171 7.14 -22.18 -1.87
N LEU A 172 7.35 -23.35 -1.25
CA LEU A 172 6.63 -24.59 -1.60
C LEU A 172 5.12 -24.50 -1.39
N ILE A 173 4.66 -23.78 -0.36
CA ILE A 173 3.24 -23.54 -0.09
C ILE A 173 2.65 -22.53 -1.08
N CYS A 174 3.32 -21.40 -1.30
CA CYS A 174 2.79 -20.30 -2.10
C CYS A 174 2.79 -20.57 -3.61
N THR A 175 3.64 -21.48 -4.11
CA THR A 175 3.81 -21.76 -5.55
C THR A 175 3.11 -23.05 -6.01
N SER A 176 2.11 -23.53 -5.25
CA SER A 176 1.37 -24.79 -5.45
C SER A 176 2.17 -26.10 -5.45
N CYS A 177 3.51 -26.06 -5.37
CA CYS A 177 4.42 -27.21 -5.40
C CYS A 177 4.05 -28.35 -4.43
N LEU A 178 3.42 -28.04 -3.29
CA LEU A 178 2.90 -28.99 -2.32
C LEU A 178 1.63 -29.74 -2.79
N ALA A 179 0.72 -29.06 -3.50
CA ALA A 179 -0.50 -29.65 -4.04
C ALA A 179 -0.21 -30.52 -5.28
N ASP A 180 0.72 -30.07 -6.12
CA ASP A 180 1.12 -30.74 -7.36
C ASP A 180 2.09 -31.92 -7.14
N ARG A 181 2.54 -32.14 -5.89
CA ARG A 181 3.50 -33.18 -5.46
C ARG A 181 4.84 -33.13 -6.22
N THR A 182 5.46 -31.97 -6.22
CA THR A 182 6.87 -31.83 -6.63
C THR A 182 7.76 -32.76 -5.80
N LYS A 183 8.79 -33.36 -6.41
CA LYS A 183 9.70 -34.28 -5.68
C LYS A 183 10.44 -33.54 -4.57
N VAL A 184 10.78 -32.28 -4.83
CA VAL A 184 11.39 -31.37 -3.85
C VAL A 184 10.53 -31.23 -2.59
N ALA A 185 9.20 -31.26 -2.70
CA ALA A 185 8.31 -31.25 -1.53
C ALA A 185 8.30 -32.60 -0.78
N GLU A 186 8.35 -33.74 -1.47
CA GLU A 186 8.44 -35.07 -0.84
C GLU A 186 9.79 -35.26 -0.12
N ASP A 187 10.90 -34.88 -0.76
CA ASP A 187 12.26 -34.90 -0.20
C ASP A 187 12.37 -33.95 1.01
N TYR A 188 11.86 -32.72 0.89
CA TYR A 188 11.91 -31.72 1.96
C TYR A 188 11.02 -32.09 3.17
N LEU A 189 9.82 -32.64 2.94
CA LEU A 189 8.95 -33.15 4.01
C LEU A 189 9.63 -34.30 4.78
N SER A 190 10.31 -35.20 4.06
CA SER A 190 11.08 -36.31 4.64
C SER A 190 12.29 -35.80 5.44
N PHE A 191 13.00 -34.80 4.91
CA PHE A 191 14.09 -34.12 5.60
C PHE A 191 13.62 -33.43 6.90
N LEU A 192 12.53 -32.66 6.86
CA LEU A 192 11.92 -32.05 8.05
C LEU A 192 11.58 -33.09 9.11
N PHE A 193 10.95 -34.21 8.72
CA PHE A 193 10.63 -35.29 9.65
C PHE A 193 11.91 -35.91 10.28
N SER A 194 12.98 -36.06 9.50
CA SER A 194 14.26 -36.58 10.01
C SER A 194 14.94 -35.66 11.02
N LEU A 195 14.86 -34.33 10.86
CA LEU A 195 15.36 -33.35 11.83
C LEU A 195 14.63 -33.43 13.18
N ILE A 196 13.36 -33.81 13.15
CA ILE A 196 12.46 -33.88 14.31
C ILE A 196 12.62 -35.21 15.07
N GLN A 197 13.21 -36.24 14.45
CA GLN A 197 13.52 -37.52 15.07
C GLN A 197 14.80 -37.52 15.94
N ASP A 198 15.67 -36.50 15.87
CA ASP A 198 16.83 -36.38 16.76
C ASP A 198 16.46 -35.80 18.13
N THR A 199 15.67 -36.55 18.92
CA THR A 199 15.20 -36.16 20.26
C THR A 199 16.30 -36.10 21.33
N ASN A 200 17.47 -36.69 21.07
CA ASN A 200 18.61 -36.73 22.01
C ASN A 200 19.76 -35.79 21.62
N ASP A 201 19.51 -34.83 20.71
CA ASP A 201 20.47 -33.83 20.22
C ASP A 201 21.81 -34.39 19.67
N ASN A 202 21.81 -35.63 19.18
CA ASN A 202 23.02 -36.37 18.78
C ASN A 202 23.86 -35.63 17.72
N VAL A 203 23.20 -34.82 16.88
CA VAL A 203 23.83 -34.13 15.75
C VAL A 203 24.35 -32.73 16.10
N GLY A 204 23.91 -32.10 17.21
CA GLY A 204 24.18 -30.66 17.40
C GLY A 204 23.97 -30.02 18.78
N GLY A 205 23.57 -30.76 19.81
CA GLY A 205 23.39 -30.21 21.16
C GLY A 205 22.28 -29.13 21.27
N PRO A 206 22.20 -28.41 22.41
CA PRO A 206 21.09 -27.48 22.69
C PRO A 206 21.02 -26.28 21.74
N THR A 207 22.11 -25.94 21.05
CA THR A 207 22.11 -24.90 20.00
C THR A 207 21.23 -25.27 18.80
N HIS A 208 21.01 -26.56 18.54
CA HIS A 208 20.15 -27.02 17.45
C HIS A 208 18.66 -27.07 17.81
N HIS A 209 18.27 -26.79 19.06
CA HIS A 209 16.86 -26.73 19.48
C HIS A 209 16.04 -25.77 18.62
N ALA A 210 16.57 -24.59 18.31
CA ALA A 210 15.89 -23.62 17.44
C ALA A 210 15.63 -24.16 16.01
N VAL A 211 16.48 -25.05 15.51
CA VAL A 211 16.29 -25.72 14.19
C VAL A 211 15.23 -26.80 14.29
N ARG A 212 15.23 -27.61 15.37
CA ARG A 212 14.18 -28.62 15.62
C ARG A 212 12.81 -27.96 15.83
N ALA A 213 12.74 -26.86 16.57
CA ALA A 213 11.54 -26.02 16.70
C ALA A 213 11.08 -25.48 15.33
N GLY A 214 11.99 -24.87 14.57
CA GLY A 214 11.69 -24.36 13.23
C GLY A 214 11.15 -25.44 12.29
N ALA A 215 11.68 -26.66 12.36
CA ALA A 215 11.17 -27.79 11.59
C ALA A 215 9.75 -28.21 12.01
N CYS A 216 9.45 -28.26 13.32
CA CYS A 216 8.09 -28.52 13.82
C CYS A 216 7.09 -27.46 13.37
N GLU A 217 7.47 -26.18 13.40
CA GLU A 217 6.65 -25.07 12.90
C GLU A 217 6.43 -25.18 11.38
N CYS A 218 7.47 -25.53 10.60
CA CYS A 218 7.35 -25.75 9.16
C CYS A 218 6.41 -26.92 8.82
N LEU A 219 6.54 -28.06 9.51
CA LEU A 219 5.59 -29.17 9.37
C LEU A 219 4.16 -28.75 9.72
N ARG A 220 3.97 -27.93 10.77
CA ARG A 220 2.63 -27.44 11.12
C ARG A 220 2.06 -26.55 10.02
N GLU A 221 2.84 -25.65 9.42
CA GLU A 221 2.31 -24.80 8.33
C GLU A 221 2.09 -25.55 7.00
N MET A 222 2.82 -26.64 6.75
CA MET A 222 2.48 -27.56 5.65
C MET A 222 1.15 -28.29 5.92
N GLU A 223 0.92 -28.73 7.17
CA GLU A 223 -0.30 -29.39 7.62
C GLU A 223 -1.52 -28.45 7.69
N THR A 224 -1.36 -27.17 8.07
CA THR A 224 -2.46 -26.17 8.03
C THR A 224 -2.86 -25.85 6.58
N CYS A 225 -1.91 -25.83 5.66
CA CYS A 225 -2.15 -25.57 4.24
C CYS A 225 -2.71 -26.79 3.49
N GLN A 226 -2.38 -28.00 3.93
CA GLN A 226 -2.75 -29.27 3.32
C GLN A 226 -3.19 -30.28 4.40
N PRO A 227 -4.42 -30.15 4.95
CA PRO A 227 -4.87 -30.90 6.11
C PRO A 227 -4.99 -32.40 5.85
N GLY A 228 -4.38 -33.19 6.74
CA GLY A 228 -4.31 -34.64 6.71
C GLY A 228 -2.96 -35.20 6.24
N LEU A 229 -2.01 -34.37 5.79
CA LEU A 229 -0.72 -34.80 5.23
C LEU A 229 0.07 -35.71 6.18
N LEU A 230 0.14 -35.36 7.46
CA LEU A 230 0.87 -36.08 8.50
C LEU A 230 0.00 -37.10 9.27
N SER A 231 -1.27 -37.30 8.88
CA SER A 231 -2.22 -38.21 9.56
C SER A 231 -1.68 -39.63 9.74
N GLN A 232 -0.88 -40.12 8.80
CA GLN A 232 -0.26 -41.45 8.83
C GLN A 232 1.03 -41.52 9.69
N LYS A 233 1.33 -40.48 10.47
CA LYS A 233 2.48 -40.38 11.39
C LYS A 233 2.08 -40.06 12.83
N LEU A 234 0.81 -40.20 13.19
CA LEU A 234 0.29 -39.82 14.51
C LEU A 234 0.95 -40.56 15.67
N GLU A 235 1.18 -41.87 15.58
CA GLU A 235 1.81 -42.62 16.69
C GLU A 235 3.29 -42.25 16.85
N ALA A 236 4.02 -42.11 15.73
CA ALA A 236 5.39 -41.61 15.74
C ALA A 236 5.49 -40.20 16.37
N LEU A 237 4.60 -39.28 16.01
CA LEU A 237 4.55 -37.93 16.61
C LEU A 237 4.18 -37.97 18.10
N TYR A 238 3.25 -38.86 18.50
CA TYR A 238 2.89 -39.06 19.91
C TYR A 238 4.08 -39.57 20.73
N TYR A 239 4.85 -40.52 20.20
CA TYR A 239 6.05 -41.05 20.85
C TYR A 239 7.15 -39.99 20.98
N LEU A 240 7.41 -39.21 19.92
CA LEU A 240 8.36 -38.09 19.97
C LEU A 240 7.95 -37.03 21.00
N LYS A 241 6.65 -36.70 21.08
CA LYS A 241 6.07 -35.81 22.09
C LYS A 241 6.25 -36.32 23.53
N GLN A 242 6.29 -37.64 23.74
CA GLN A 242 6.57 -38.27 25.04
C GLN A 242 8.08 -38.34 25.37
N GLN A 243 8.95 -38.47 24.36
CA GLN A 243 10.41 -38.46 24.56
C GLN A 243 10.96 -37.06 24.85
N GLU A 244 10.41 -36.03 24.21
CA GLU A 244 10.95 -34.67 24.30
C GLU A 244 10.69 -34.04 25.68
N THR A 245 11.74 -33.94 26.49
CA THR A 245 11.71 -33.35 27.85
C THR A 245 12.18 -31.90 27.91
N THR A 246 12.56 -31.32 26.76
CA THR A 246 13.06 -29.94 26.67
C THR A 246 11.92 -28.93 26.43
N VAL A 247 12.26 -27.64 26.33
CA VAL A 247 11.32 -26.55 25.94
C VAL A 247 10.64 -26.84 24.59
N LEU A 248 11.23 -27.68 23.73
CA LEU A 248 10.65 -28.09 22.46
C LEU A 248 9.34 -28.86 22.60
N HIS A 249 9.06 -29.48 23.75
CA HIS A 249 7.81 -30.20 24.05
C HIS A 249 6.56 -29.41 23.62
N GLN A 250 6.54 -28.08 23.84
CA GLN A 250 5.46 -27.20 23.37
C GLN A 250 5.22 -27.30 21.86
N SER A 251 6.29 -27.35 21.06
CA SER A 251 6.24 -27.41 19.59
C SER A 251 5.74 -28.78 19.11
N TYR A 252 6.19 -29.87 19.75
CA TYR A 252 5.68 -31.22 19.49
C TYR A 252 4.19 -31.35 19.86
N CYS A 253 3.75 -30.80 21.00
CA CYS A 253 2.34 -30.79 21.41
C CYS A 253 1.45 -29.96 20.45
N MET A 254 1.93 -28.82 19.96
CA MET A 254 1.23 -28.02 18.95
C MET A 254 1.11 -28.76 17.60
N LEU A 255 2.20 -29.35 17.12
CA LEU A 255 2.20 -30.14 15.88
C LEU A 255 1.26 -31.35 15.99
N TYR A 256 1.40 -32.15 17.05
CA TYR A 256 0.56 -33.32 17.28
C TYR A 256 -0.93 -32.98 17.33
N THR A 257 -1.29 -31.88 18.00
CA THR A 257 -2.69 -31.44 18.14
C THR A 257 -3.30 -30.99 16.82
N GLU A 258 -2.54 -30.29 15.97
CA GLU A 258 -3.00 -29.87 14.64
C GLU A 258 -3.19 -31.08 13.70
N VAL A 259 -2.23 -32.03 13.69
CA VAL A 259 -2.35 -33.27 12.91
C VAL A 259 -3.52 -34.13 13.39
N LEU A 260 -3.70 -34.28 14.71
CA LEU A 260 -4.82 -35.03 15.29
C LEU A 260 -6.17 -34.43 14.89
N LYS A 261 -6.29 -33.10 14.98
CA LYS A 261 -7.48 -32.35 14.57
C LYS A 261 -7.80 -32.55 13.10
N ASN A 262 -6.80 -32.46 12.22
CA ASN A 262 -6.99 -32.61 10.78
C ASN A 262 -7.27 -34.07 10.37
N ALA A 263 -6.65 -35.06 11.04
CA ALA A 263 -6.95 -36.48 10.84
C ALA A 263 -8.40 -36.82 11.26
N ILE A 264 -8.88 -36.24 12.35
CA ILE A 264 -10.28 -36.36 12.80
C ILE A 264 -11.23 -35.66 11.80
N ARG A 265 -10.86 -34.48 11.29
CA ARG A 265 -11.60 -33.73 10.24
C ARG A 265 -11.61 -34.45 8.88
N PHE A 266 -10.63 -35.31 8.61
CA PHE A 266 -10.62 -36.19 7.44
C PHE A 266 -11.60 -37.36 7.66
N LEU A 267 -11.55 -38.01 8.83
CA LEU A 267 -12.47 -39.10 9.18
C LEU A 267 -13.95 -38.69 9.19
N THR A 268 -14.29 -37.45 9.59
CA THR A 268 -15.69 -36.96 9.52
C THR A 268 -16.24 -36.78 8.10
N GLN A 269 -15.42 -36.95 7.05
CA GLN A 269 -15.83 -36.87 5.65
C GLN A 269 -15.91 -38.24 4.95
N GLU A 270 -15.36 -39.31 5.55
CA GLU A 270 -15.55 -40.67 5.03
C GLU A 270 -16.94 -41.20 5.37
N LYS A 271 -17.56 -41.93 4.44
CA LYS A 271 -18.94 -42.43 4.59
C LYS A 271 -19.07 -43.69 5.46
N ASP A 272 -18.01 -44.48 5.54
CA ASP A 272 -17.98 -45.77 6.25
C ASP A 272 -16.81 -45.77 7.25
N VAL A 273 -17.01 -45.24 8.46
CA VAL A 273 -15.96 -45.17 9.51
C VAL A 273 -16.16 -46.27 10.55
N ASP A 274 -15.27 -47.26 10.52
CA ASP A 274 -15.20 -48.33 11.53
C ASP A 274 -14.24 -48.00 12.68
N ASN A 275 -14.44 -48.65 13.83
CA ASN A 275 -13.49 -48.66 14.95
C ASN A 275 -12.08 -49.11 14.54
N ALA A 276 -11.98 -50.02 13.57
CA ALA A 276 -10.70 -50.45 13.00
C ALA A 276 -10.00 -49.33 12.22
N LYS A 277 -10.75 -48.51 11.47
CA LYS A 277 -10.21 -47.36 10.74
C LYS A 277 -9.73 -46.27 11.70
N LEU A 278 -10.55 -45.92 12.70
CA LEU A 278 -10.18 -44.94 13.74
C LEU A 278 -8.86 -45.34 14.42
N ARG A 279 -8.72 -46.63 14.81
CA ARG A 279 -7.45 -47.15 15.35
C ARG A 279 -6.30 -47.12 14.34
N SER A 280 -6.53 -47.46 13.07
CA SER A 280 -5.47 -47.43 12.04
C SER A 280 -4.91 -46.03 11.76
N VAL A 281 -5.71 -44.98 11.97
CA VAL A 281 -5.27 -43.58 11.88
C VAL A 281 -4.50 -43.16 13.14
N LEU A 282 -5.00 -43.52 14.33
CA LEU A 282 -4.30 -43.21 15.60
C LEU A 282 -2.97 -43.97 15.74
N ALA A 283 -2.89 -45.21 15.24
CA ALA A 283 -1.68 -46.04 15.16
C ALA A 283 -0.92 -45.90 13.82
N GLY A 284 -1.09 -44.76 13.14
CA GLY A 284 -0.44 -44.48 11.86
C GLY A 284 1.06 -44.22 12.02
N ASN A 285 1.89 -45.03 11.35
CA ASN A 285 3.36 -44.88 11.31
C ASN A 285 3.99 -44.85 9.90
N GLU A 286 3.26 -45.21 8.83
CA GLU A 286 3.83 -45.40 7.49
C GLU A 286 3.36 -44.35 6.47
N GLY A 287 4.31 -43.77 5.73
CA GLY A 287 4.01 -42.86 4.61
C GLY A 287 3.58 -41.44 4.99
N PHE A 288 3.09 -40.72 3.99
CA PHE A 288 2.50 -39.38 4.08
C PHE A 288 1.26 -39.36 3.17
N LEU A 289 0.15 -38.79 3.63
CA LEU A 289 -1.12 -38.84 2.90
C LEU A 289 -1.26 -37.66 1.94
N TRP A 290 -0.90 -37.87 0.68
CA TRP A 290 -0.99 -36.84 -0.37
C TRP A 290 -2.28 -36.84 -1.20
N LYS A 291 -3.29 -37.67 -0.86
CA LYS A 291 -4.58 -37.76 -1.60
C LYS A 291 -5.68 -37.09 -0.78
N PHE A 292 -6.29 -36.04 -1.33
CA PHE A 292 -7.31 -35.25 -0.64
C PHE A 292 -8.63 -35.21 -1.44
N PRO A 293 -9.79 -35.29 -0.78
CA PRO A 293 -10.98 -34.64 -1.33
C PRO A 293 -10.72 -33.12 -1.41
N GLN A 294 -11.36 -32.42 -2.34
CA GLN A 294 -11.18 -30.98 -2.49
C GLN A 294 -11.76 -30.22 -1.29
N PHE A 295 -10.93 -29.94 -0.29
CA PHE A 295 -11.28 -29.02 0.79
C PHE A 295 -11.57 -27.64 0.21
N THR A 296 -12.84 -27.26 0.19
CA THR A 296 -13.21 -25.85 0.11
C THR A 296 -12.54 -25.15 1.29
N LYS A 297 -11.69 -24.14 1.01
CA LYS A 297 -11.06 -23.31 2.04
C LYS A 297 -12.13 -22.42 2.68
N SER A 298 -12.93 -23.02 3.57
CA SER A 298 -13.81 -22.32 4.48
C SER A 298 -12.95 -21.42 5.36
N ASN A 299 -12.90 -20.13 5.02
CA ASN A 299 -12.25 -19.11 5.83
C ASN A 299 -12.78 -19.16 7.28
N LEU A 300 -12.01 -18.59 8.22
CA LEU A 300 -12.06 -18.76 9.68
C LEU A 300 -13.36 -18.33 10.42
N SER A 301 -14.52 -18.37 9.75
CA SER A 301 -15.85 -18.15 10.30
C SER A 301 -16.76 -19.37 10.04
N VAL A 302 -16.31 -20.57 10.43
CA VAL A 302 -17.22 -21.72 10.56
C VAL A 302 -18.15 -21.43 11.74
N SER A 303 -19.44 -21.22 11.48
CA SER A 303 -20.44 -21.30 12.52
C SER A 303 -20.50 -22.75 12.99
N MET A 304 -20.01 -23.02 14.20
CA MET A 304 -19.73 -24.39 14.68
C MET A 304 -20.99 -25.27 14.81
N ALA A 305 -22.18 -24.68 14.71
CA ALA A 305 -23.46 -25.36 14.50
C ALA A 305 -23.51 -26.22 13.22
N GLN A 306 -22.53 -26.12 12.32
CA GLN A 306 -22.43 -26.92 11.07
C GLN A 306 -21.11 -27.72 10.97
N ALA A 307 -20.43 -27.99 12.09
CA ALA A 307 -19.25 -28.86 12.09
C ALA A 307 -19.63 -30.33 11.73
N PRO A 308 -18.89 -31.03 10.85
CA PRO A 308 -19.16 -32.42 10.52
C PRO A 308 -18.81 -33.34 11.70
N GLN A 309 -19.68 -34.29 12.03
CA GLN A 309 -19.59 -35.12 13.22
C GLN A 309 -19.32 -36.59 12.90
N LEU A 310 -18.51 -37.25 13.74
CA LEU A 310 -18.27 -38.70 13.68
C LEU A 310 -19.46 -39.52 14.23
N PRO A 311 -19.69 -40.75 13.73
CA PRO A 311 -20.70 -41.65 14.28
C PRO A 311 -20.53 -41.90 15.78
N THR A 312 -21.63 -41.83 16.54
CA THR A 312 -21.67 -42.07 18.00
C THR A 312 -21.47 -43.54 18.40
N THR A 313 -21.31 -44.44 17.43
CA THR A 313 -21.12 -45.90 17.60
C THR A 313 -19.66 -46.33 17.77
N LEU A 314 -18.71 -45.37 17.78
CA LEU A 314 -17.27 -45.62 17.90
C LEU A 314 -16.79 -45.56 19.36
N ASP A 315 -15.72 -46.31 19.68
CA ASP A 315 -15.12 -46.36 21.01
C ASP A 315 -13.99 -45.32 21.16
N PHE A 316 -14.34 -44.14 21.68
CA PHE A 316 -13.43 -43.01 21.80
C PHE A 316 -12.51 -43.04 23.04
N LYS A 317 -12.37 -44.16 23.76
CA LYS A 317 -11.55 -44.23 25.01
C LYS A 317 -10.10 -43.83 24.80
N GLU A 318 -9.46 -44.31 23.74
CA GLU A 318 -8.06 -44.02 23.40
C GLU A 318 -7.86 -42.52 23.15
N LEU A 319 -8.70 -41.94 22.28
CA LEU A 319 -8.73 -40.50 22.00
C LEU A 319 -8.99 -39.68 23.27
N LYS A 320 -9.97 -40.08 24.10
CA LYS A 320 -10.26 -39.40 25.38
C LYS A 320 -9.07 -39.40 26.33
N SER A 321 -8.31 -40.51 26.38
CA SER A 321 -7.10 -40.60 27.20
C SER A 321 -6.00 -39.65 26.69
N ILE A 322 -5.77 -39.64 25.37
CA ILE A 322 -4.82 -38.72 24.71
C ILE A 322 -5.19 -37.26 25.00
N MET A 323 -6.48 -36.90 24.88
CA MET A 323 -6.96 -35.54 25.14
C MET A 323 -6.85 -35.13 26.62
N SER A 324 -7.04 -36.06 27.57
CA SER A 324 -6.80 -35.78 29.00
C SER A 324 -5.33 -35.43 29.25
N LEU A 325 -4.41 -36.27 28.75
CA LEU A 325 -2.97 -36.07 28.89
C LEU A 325 -2.50 -34.73 28.29
N ILE A 326 -3.02 -34.34 27.12
CA ILE A 326 -2.68 -33.06 26.49
C ILE A 326 -3.28 -31.86 27.26
N LEU A 327 -4.50 -32.00 27.81
CA LEU A 327 -5.09 -30.97 28.67
C LEU A 327 -4.35 -30.84 30.01
N GLU A 328 -3.81 -31.93 30.54
CA GLU A 328 -2.89 -31.91 31.67
C GLU A 328 -1.58 -31.19 31.27
N GLU A 329 -0.83 -31.68 30.27
CA GLU A 329 0.41 -31.09 29.74
C GLU A 329 0.32 -29.59 29.39
N SER A 330 -0.87 -29.07 29.12
CA SER A 330 -1.13 -27.64 28.88
C SER A 330 -0.68 -26.69 30.01
N TYR A 331 -0.28 -27.17 31.19
CA TYR A 331 0.38 -26.34 32.21
C TYR A 331 1.86 -26.02 31.91
N LEU A 332 2.51 -26.76 31.01
CA LEU A 332 3.91 -26.54 30.59
C LEU A 332 4.06 -25.49 29.47
N MET A 333 2.95 -25.06 28.86
CA MET A 333 2.95 -24.28 27.63
C MET A 333 2.75 -22.78 27.90
N THR A 334 3.34 -21.93 27.05
CA THR A 334 3.10 -20.48 27.03
C THR A 334 1.64 -20.14 26.70
N SER A 335 1.10 -19.05 27.27
CA SER A 335 -0.28 -18.58 27.10
C SER A 335 -0.81 -18.60 25.64
N PRO A 336 -0.11 -18.06 24.62
CA PRO A 336 -0.60 -18.10 23.25
C PRO A 336 -0.65 -19.53 22.67
N SER A 337 0.31 -20.39 23.03
CA SER A 337 0.34 -21.79 22.58
C SER A 337 -0.74 -22.60 23.28
N GLN A 338 -0.95 -22.39 24.58
CA GLN A 338 -2.07 -22.97 25.34
C GLN A 338 -3.43 -22.54 24.75
N ALA A 339 -3.59 -21.27 24.36
CA ALA A 339 -4.83 -20.78 23.72
C ALA A 339 -5.06 -21.43 22.33
N ALA A 340 -4.00 -21.66 21.56
CA ALA A 340 -4.07 -22.36 20.27
C ALA A 340 -4.38 -23.86 20.44
N LEU A 341 -3.74 -24.52 21.41
CA LEU A 341 -4.00 -25.90 21.80
C LEU A 341 -5.47 -26.10 22.20
N LEU A 342 -5.98 -25.25 23.10
CA LEU A 342 -7.38 -25.29 23.53
C LEU A 342 -8.34 -25.15 22.33
N ARG A 343 -8.07 -24.23 21.39
CA ARG A 343 -8.88 -24.08 20.17
C ARG A 343 -8.92 -25.36 19.33
N GLY A 344 -7.76 -25.98 19.08
CA GLY A 344 -7.67 -27.24 18.33
C GLY A 344 -8.41 -28.39 19.01
N LEU A 345 -8.30 -28.52 20.34
CA LEU A 345 -9.01 -29.53 21.11
C LEU A 345 -10.53 -29.29 21.17
N VAL A 346 -10.97 -28.03 21.16
CA VAL A 346 -12.39 -27.66 21.07
C VAL A 346 -12.97 -28.05 19.71
N GLU A 347 -12.25 -27.80 18.62
CA GLU A 347 -12.61 -28.28 17.28
C GLU A 347 -12.71 -29.81 17.25
N VAL A 348 -11.80 -30.54 17.90
CA VAL A 348 -11.87 -32.01 18.04
C VAL A 348 -13.11 -32.47 18.82
N VAL A 349 -13.41 -31.90 20.00
CA VAL A 349 -14.60 -32.31 20.77
C VAL A 349 -15.88 -32.00 20.00
N ALA A 350 -15.96 -30.88 19.27
CA ALA A 350 -17.12 -30.54 18.45
C ALA A 350 -17.35 -31.53 17.28
N MET A 351 -16.29 -32.14 16.74
CA MET A 351 -16.36 -33.20 15.72
C MET A 351 -16.66 -34.59 16.30
N VAL A 352 -16.48 -34.81 17.60
CA VAL A 352 -16.55 -36.12 18.26
C VAL A 352 -17.66 -36.14 19.33
N PRO A 353 -18.94 -36.36 18.94
CA PRO A 353 -20.08 -36.30 19.87
C PRO A 353 -20.06 -37.37 20.97
N GLY A 354 -19.20 -38.40 20.87
CA GLY A 354 -18.98 -39.38 21.93
C GLY A 354 -18.09 -38.88 23.10
N ILE A 355 -17.50 -37.69 23.00
CA ILE A 355 -16.69 -37.07 24.05
C ILE A 355 -17.47 -35.87 24.64
N SER A 356 -17.80 -35.93 25.92
CA SER A 356 -18.46 -34.82 26.61
C SER A 356 -17.52 -33.62 26.78
N PRO A 357 -17.96 -32.37 26.47
CA PRO A 357 -17.20 -31.15 26.75
C PRO A 357 -16.80 -30.97 28.23
N ALA A 358 -17.42 -31.70 29.16
CA ALA A 358 -17.11 -31.63 30.59
C ALA A 358 -15.63 -31.89 30.94
N ILE A 359 -14.82 -32.50 30.05
CA ILE A 359 -13.37 -32.65 30.24
C ILE A 359 -12.68 -31.28 30.42
N PHE A 360 -13.18 -30.22 29.77
CA PHE A 360 -12.62 -28.87 29.94
C PHE A 360 -12.91 -28.23 31.31
N LYS A 361 -13.82 -28.76 32.14
CA LYS A 361 -14.23 -28.10 33.41
C LYS A 361 -13.10 -27.94 34.42
N SER A 362 -12.15 -28.88 34.46
CA SER A 362 -10.94 -28.77 35.30
C SER A 362 -10.06 -27.58 34.89
N GLN A 363 -10.00 -27.28 33.60
CA GLN A 363 -9.21 -26.18 33.04
C GLN A 363 -9.95 -24.85 33.09
N LEU A 364 -11.27 -24.87 32.93
CA LEU A 364 -12.16 -23.70 32.99
C LEU A 364 -12.03 -22.95 34.33
N LEU A 365 -11.94 -23.68 35.46
CA LEU A 365 -11.65 -23.10 36.78
C LEU A 365 -10.31 -22.34 36.83
N ARG A 366 -9.27 -22.84 36.14
CA ARG A 366 -7.97 -22.16 36.03
C ARG A 366 -8.04 -20.94 35.10
N LEU A 367 -8.72 -21.08 33.95
CA LEU A 367 -8.85 -20.03 32.94
C LEU A 367 -9.64 -18.82 33.46
N PHE A 368 -10.66 -19.05 34.29
CA PHE A 368 -11.37 -18.00 35.05
C PHE A 368 -10.48 -17.19 36.01
N GLY A 369 -9.26 -17.65 36.31
CA GLY A 369 -8.25 -16.89 37.04
C GLY A 369 -7.37 -15.97 36.16
N THR A 370 -7.34 -16.16 34.83
CA THR A 370 -6.29 -15.61 33.96
C THR A 370 -6.46 -14.14 33.57
N THR A 371 -5.34 -13.41 33.55
CA THR A 371 -5.24 -12.03 33.02
C THR A 371 -4.96 -11.97 31.53
N GLU A 372 -4.38 -13.04 30.96
CA GLU A 372 -3.93 -13.07 29.57
C GLU A 372 -5.09 -13.06 28.58
N VAL A 373 -4.98 -12.23 27.54
CA VAL A 373 -6.04 -11.97 26.56
C VAL A 373 -6.34 -13.21 25.71
N GLU A 374 -5.31 -13.97 25.36
CA GLU A 374 -5.39 -15.17 24.53
C GLU A 374 -6.18 -16.29 25.23
N LEU A 375 -5.98 -16.44 26.54
CA LEU A 375 -6.66 -17.44 27.37
C LEU A 375 -8.11 -17.03 27.65
N MET A 376 -8.39 -15.73 27.81
CA MET A 376 -9.75 -15.23 27.86
C MET A 376 -10.49 -15.46 26.53
N HIS A 377 -9.84 -15.18 25.40
CA HIS A 377 -10.40 -15.46 24.07
C HIS A 377 -10.65 -16.97 23.85
N ALA A 378 -9.75 -17.85 24.31
CA ALA A 378 -9.98 -19.30 24.25
C ALA A 378 -11.19 -19.73 25.10
N THR A 379 -11.42 -19.06 26.24
CA THR A 379 -12.58 -19.30 27.11
C THR A 379 -13.89 -18.82 26.48
N LEU A 380 -13.88 -17.65 25.83
CA LEU A 380 -15.03 -17.15 25.06
C LEU A 380 -15.33 -18.00 23.81
N PHE A 381 -14.29 -18.54 23.16
CA PHE A 381 -14.47 -19.51 22.08
C PHE A 381 -15.14 -20.79 22.60
N MET A 382 -14.68 -21.36 23.72
CA MET A 382 -15.34 -22.51 24.37
C MET A 382 -16.80 -22.23 24.74
N LYS A 383 -17.13 -21.00 25.14
CA LYS A 383 -18.52 -20.59 25.39
C LYS A 383 -19.35 -20.61 24.11
N GLY A 384 -18.83 -20.03 23.02
CA GLY A 384 -19.48 -20.02 21.71
C GLY A 384 -19.64 -21.38 21.05
N THR A 385 -18.79 -22.37 21.38
CA THR A 385 -18.92 -23.74 20.83
C THR A 385 -19.78 -24.68 21.66
N PHE A 386 -19.85 -24.49 22.99
CA PHE A 386 -20.45 -25.49 23.89
C PHE A 386 -21.58 -25.00 24.80
N THR A 387 -21.79 -23.68 24.94
CA THR A 387 -22.95 -23.08 25.65
C THR A 387 -23.33 -23.84 26.94
N ASP A 388 -24.59 -24.29 27.07
CA ASP A 388 -25.14 -24.98 28.24
C ASP A 388 -24.46 -26.34 28.56
N SER A 389 -23.76 -26.94 27.60
CA SER A 389 -23.11 -28.25 27.80
C SER A 389 -21.79 -28.16 28.58
N LEU A 390 -21.23 -26.95 28.71
CA LEU A 390 -19.99 -26.69 29.45
C LEU A 390 -20.19 -25.65 30.55
N PHE A 391 -20.87 -24.53 30.28
CA PHE A 391 -21.06 -23.42 31.22
C PHE A 391 -22.42 -23.49 31.91
N THR A 392 -22.47 -23.12 33.18
CA THR A 392 -23.72 -22.82 33.91
C THR A 392 -23.97 -21.32 33.93
N ALA A 393 -25.21 -20.88 34.23
CA ALA A 393 -25.52 -19.46 34.38
C ALA A 393 -24.67 -18.73 35.45
N GLU A 394 -24.17 -19.45 36.47
CA GLU A 394 -23.24 -18.92 37.47
C GLU A 394 -21.83 -18.70 36.87
N ASP A 395 -21.35 -19.64 36.05
CA ASP A 395 -20.09 -19.52 35.29
C ASP A 395 -20.15 -18.33 34.31
N GLU A 396 -21.30 -18.12 33.67
CA GLU A 396 -21.54 -17.00 32.75
C GLU A 396 -21.55 -15.65 33.47
N HIS A 397 -22.28 -15.55 34.57
CA HIS A 397 -22.29 -14.35 35.40
C HIS A 397 -20.90 -14.02 35.95
N PHE A 398 -20.12 -15.04 36.35
CA PHE A 398 -18.73 -14.86 36.77
C PHE A 398 -17.84 -14.36 35.62
N LEU A 399 -17.96 -14.94 34.43
CA LEU A 399 -17.21 -14.54 33.24
C LEU A 399 -17.51 -13.09 32.84
N LEU A 400 -18.79 -12.71 32.76
CA LEU A 400 -19.22 -11.34 32.47
C LEU A 400 -18.71 -10.35 33.52
N LYS A 401 -18.84 -10.68 34.80
CA LYS A 401 -18.30 -9.87 35.91
C LYS A 401 -16.78 -9.70 35.82
N ARG A 402 -16.04 -10.72 35.35
CA ARG A 402 -14.59 -10.65 35.11
C ARG A 402 -14.25 -9.75 33.91
N LEU A 403 -14.96 -9.88 32.78
CA LEU A 403 -14.77 -9.00 31.60
C LEU A 403 -15.00 -7.53 31.97
N VAL A 404 -16.08 -7.23 32.70
CA VAL A 404 -16.41 -5.90 33.21
C VAL A 404 -15.30 -5.35 34.12
N GLY A 405 -14.76 -6.16 35.04
CA GLY A 405 -13.63 -5.76 35.88
C GLY A 405 -12.34 -5.48 35.08
N MET A 406 -12.02 -6.34 34.11
CA MET A 406 -10.83 -6.17 33.26
C MET A 406 -10.93 -4.95 32.34
N ALA A 407 -12.12 -4.66 31.79
CA ALA A 407 -12.38 -3.46 31.00
C ALA A 407 -12.13 -2.14 31.76
N GLN A 408 -12.17 -2.14 33.09
CA GLN A 408 -11.80 -0.99 33.94
C GLN A 408 -10.30 -0.98 34.32
N HIS A 409 -9.67 -2.15 34.47
CA HIS A 409 -8.43 -2.34 35.23
C HIS A 409 -7.29 -1.38 34.84
N PRO A 410 -6.71 -0.60 35.78
CA PRO A 410 -5.85 0.54 35.45
C PRO A 410 -4.58 0.15 34.69
N LEU A 411 -3.94 -0.97 35.07
CA LEU A 411 -2.65 -1.41 34.53
C LEU A 411 -2.69 -1.97 33.10
N LEU A 412 -3.89 -2.24 32.54
CA LEU A 412 -4.02 -2.78 31.18
C LEU A 412 -3.90 -1.69 30.12
N ARG A 413 -3.44 -2.06 28.92
CA ARG A 413 -3.28 -1.14 27.79
C ARG A 413 -4.64 -0.80 27.16
N VAL A 414 -4.68 0.27 26.37
CA VAL A 414 -5.90 0.67 25.62
C VAL A 414 -6.46 -0.44 24.73
N PRO A 415 -5.67 -1.19 23.93
CA PRO A 415 -6.21 -2.28 23.09
C PRO A 415 -6.81 -3.42 23.90
N GLU A 416 -6.21 -3.75 25.05
CA GLU A 416 -6.71 -4.79 25.97
C GLU A 416 -8.07 -4.36 26.56
N LYS A 417 -8.16 -3.12 27.06
CA LYS A 417 -9.41 -2.53 27.57
C LYS A 417 -10.52 -2.49 26.52
N LEU A 418 -10.19 -2.17 25.26
CA LEU A 418 -11.16 -2.22 24.15
C LEU A 418 -11.61 -3.66 23.86
N PHE A 419 -10.67 -4.61 23.75
CA PHE A 419 -10.99 -6.02 23.53
C PHE A 419 -11.98 -6.58 24.56
N TYR A 420 -11.82 -6.27 25.85
CA TYR A 420 -12.80 -6.72 26.87
C TYR A 420 -14.19 -6.09 26.71
N ILE A 421 -14.29 -4.87 26.17
CA ILE A 421 -15.59 -4.22 25.88
C ILE A 421 -16.21 -4.83 24.62
N ASP A 422 -15.41 -5.07 23.58
CA ASP A 422 -15.87 -5.73 22.34
C ASP A 422 -16.37 -7.16 22.63
N CYS A 423 -15.72 -7.88 23.56
CA CYS A 423 -16.15 -9.19 24.05
C CYS A 423 -17.42 -9.17 24.90
N ILE A 424 -17.78 -8.01 25.47
CA ILE A 424 -19.05 -7.83 26.18
C ILE A 424 -20.18 -7.56 25.17
N LEU A 425 -19.93 -6.73 24.15
CA LEU A 425 -20.88 -6.39 23.08
C LEU A 425 -21.17 -7.55 22.11
N HIS A 426 -20.31 -8.57 22.10
CA HIS A 426 -20.43 -9.76 21.23
C HIS A 426 -20.35 -11.07 22.04
N PHE A 427 -20.88 -11.08 23.27
CA PHE A 427 -20.81 -12.25 24.14
C PHE A 427 -21.68 -13.40 23.56
N PRO A 428 -21.14 -14.63 23.43
CA PRO A 428 -21.92 -15.76 22.94
C PRO A 428 -22.95 -16.25 23.99
N GLU A 429 -24.18 -15.76 23.88
CA GLU A 429 -25.33 -16.24 24.64
C GLU A 429 -25.82 -17.62 24.20
N ASN A 430 -26.54 -18.33 25.08
CA ASN A 430 -27.10 -19.66 24.78
C ASN A 430 -28.37 -19.59 23.91
N ARG A 431 -28.83 -18.37 23.56
CA ARG A 431 -30.01 -18.12 22.72
C ARG A 431 -29.68 -17.05 21.68
N PRO A 432 -29.69 -17.36 20.37
CA PRO A 432 -29.52 -16.33 19.34
C PRO A 432 -30.80 -15.48 19.25
N ILE A 433 -30.79 -14.31 19.87
CA ILE A 433 -31.92 -13.36 19.82
C ILE A 433 -31.94 -12.60 18.48
N SER A 434 -30.78 -12.43 17.84
CA SER A 434 -30.64 -11.94 16.47
C SER A 434 -29.59 -12.75 15.69
N SER A 435 -29.63 -12.64 14.36
CA SER A 435 -28.56 -13.11 13.45
C SER A 435 -28.10 -12.01 12.48
N SER A 436 -28.58 -10.78 12.71
CA SER A 436 -27.92 -9.55 12.28
C SER A 436 -26.66 -9.31 13.12
N GLY A 437 -25.62 -8.72 12.51
CA GLY A 437 -24.40 -8.31 13.22
C GLY A 437 -24.59 -7.00 13.96
N GLU A 438 -25.60 -6.92 14.82
CA GLU A 438 -25.95 -5.76 15.63
C GLU A 438 -25.40 -5.91 17.06
N GLU A 439 -25.07 -4.79 17.70
CA GLU A 439 -24.52 -4.75 19.06
C GLU A 439 -25.63 -5.03 20.09
N CYS A 440 -25.90 -6.30 20.37
CA CYS A 440 -26.87 -6.74 21.38
C CYS A 440 -26.19 -7.03 22.73
N LEU A 441 -26.84 -6.68 23.84
CA LEU A 441 -26.30 -6.99 25.17
C LEU A 441 -26.59 -8.43 25.60
N PRO A 442 -25.77 -8.98 26.52
CA PRO A 442 -26.07 -10.24 27.18
C PRO A 442 -27.08 -10.04 28.31
N VAL A 443 -28.10 -10.90 28.38
CA VAL A 443 -29.26 -10.84 29.31
C VAL A 443 -28.85 -10.86 30.79
N LEU A 444 -27.65 -11.36 31.10
CA LEU A 444 -27.09 -11.40 32.46
C LEU A 444 -26.36 -10.10 32.88
N ILE A 445 -26.21 -9.11 31.98
CA ILE A 445 -25.67 -7.80 32.33
C ILE A 445 -26.76 -6.93 32.94
N THR A 446 -26.50 -6.45 34.16
CA THR A 446 -27.37 -5.49 34.86
C THR A 446 -26.63 -4.18 35.08
N PRO A 447 -27.33 -3.03 35.17
CA PRO A 447 -26.72 -1.74 35.53
C PRO A 447 -25.86 -1.80 36.80
N LYS A 448 -26.24 -2.67 37.75
CA LYS A 448 -25.55 -2.93 39.02
C LYS A 448 -24.17 -3.60 38.84
N LEU A 449 -23.90 -4.29 37.73
CA LEU A 449 -22.56 -4.78 37.35
C LEU A 449 -21.72 -3.69 36.67
N THR A 450 -22.34 -2.90 35.78
CA THR A 450 -21.64 -1.92 34.93
C THR A 450 -21.32 -0.58 35.61
N LEU A 451 -21.68 -0.41 36.89
CA LEU A 451 -21.29 0.76 37.72
C LEU A 451 -19.78 1.05 37.69
N SER A 452 -18.94 0.04 37.49
CA SER A 452 -17.48 0.18 37.34
C SER A 452 -17.05 0.82 36.02
N LEU A 453 -17.88 0.78 34.99
CA LEU A 453 -17.56 1.23 33.63
C LEU A 453 -17.95 2.68 33.35
N PHE A 454 -18.57 3.39 34.31
CA PHE A 454 -18.95 4.78 34.13
C PHE A 454 -17.77 5.65 33.66
N PRO A 455 -17.89 6.36 32.52
CA PRO A 455 -16.76 7.04 31.92
C PRO A 455 -16.33 8.23 32.78
N SER A 456 -15.01 8.35 32.99
CA SER A 456 -14.40 9.55 33.58
C SER A 456 -13.77 10.43 32.51
N VAL A 457 -13.61 11.72 32.81
CA VAL A 457 -12.94 12.69 31.92
C VAL A 457 -11.47 12.32 31.64
N PHE A 458 -10.86 11.47 32.47
CA PHE A 458 -9.47 11.04 32.37
C PHE A 458 -9.28 9.75 31.56
N ASN A 459 -10.32 9.22 30.91
CA ASN A 459 -10.20 8.03 30.08
C ASN A 459 -9.86 8.36 28.62
N ASP A 460 -9.10 7.46 27.99
CA ASP A 460 -8.69 7.57 26.60
C ASP A 460 -9.90 7.70 25.67
N SER A 461 -9.75 8.52 24.62
CA SER A 461 -10.77 8.90 23.64
C SER A 461 -11.61 7.72 23.12
N THR A 462 -10.98 6.59 22.82
CA THR A 462 -11.61 5.37 22.34
C THR A 462 -12.34 4.61 23.45
N THR A 463 -11.69 4.38 24.60
CA THR A 463 -12.28 3.64 25.74
C THR A 463 -13.46 4.36 26.38
N MET A 464 -13.47 5.70 26.35
CA MET A 464 -14.60 6.50 26.80
C MET A 464 -15.82 6.29 25.90
N LEU A 465 -15.63 6.30 24.58
CA LEU A 465 -16.72 6.14 23.62
C LEU A 465 -17.32 4.73 23.63
N SER A 466 -16.50 3.67 23.71
CA SER A 466 -17.02 2.29 23.74
C SER A 466 -17.72 1.96 25.07
N ARG A 467 -17.21 2.43 26.21
CA ARG A 467 -17.93 2.34 27.50
C ARG A 467 -19.23 3.13 27.49
N LEU A 468 -19.25 4.31 26.87
CA LEU A 468 -20.46 5.11 26.74
C LEU A 468 -21.52 4.38 25.90
N ASN A 469 -21.15 3.81 24.75
CA ASN A 469 -22.08 3.04 23.92
C ASN A 469 -22.67 1.85 24.68
N LEU A 470 -21.82 1.06 25.35
CA LEU A 470 -22.23 -0.05 26.20
C LEU A 470 -23.23 0.39 27.30
N LEU A 471 -22.96 1.50 27.99
CA LEU A 471 -23.84 2.01 29.04
C LEU A 471 -25.13 2.62 28.48
N CYS A 472 -25.12 3.18 27.27
CA CYS A 472 -26.35 3.62 26.60
C CYS A 472 -27.26 2.43 26.28
N LEU A 473 -26.71 1.32 25.78
CA LEU A 473 -27.48 0.08 25.59
C LEU A 473 -28.02 -0.46 26.93
N VAL A 474 -27.19 -0.50 27.98
CA VAL A 474 -27.59 -1.08 29.29
C VAL A 474 -28.72 -0.28 29.94
N HIS A 475 -28.74 1.05 29.75
CA HIS A 475 -29.83 1.92 30.21
C HIS A 475 -30.97 2.10 29.18
N LEU A 476 -30.94 1.39 28.05
CA LEU A 476 -32.05 1.26 27.11
C LEU A 476 -32.85 -0.02 27.38
N GLU A 477 -32.17 -1.11 27.75
CA GLU A 477 -32.82 -2.39 28.13
C GLU A 477 -33.33 -2.38 29.58
N ALA A 478 -32.69 -1.64 30.49
CA ALA A 478 -33.18 -1.44 31.86
C ALA A 478 -34.32 -0.41 31.91
N ASN A 479 -35.57 -0.90 31.93
CA ASN A 479 -36.79 -0.09 32.01
C ASN A 479 -36.76 1.00 33.10
N GLU A 480 -37.45 2.11 32.84
CA GLU A 480 -37.24 3.43 33.47
C GLU A 480 -37.47 3.52 35.00
N GLU A 481 -38.06 2.52 35.64
CA GLU A 481 -38.66 2.64 36.98
C GLU A 481 -37.66 2.59 38.16
N GLU A 482 -36.47 1.99 38.02
CA GLU A 482 -35.43 1.98 39.09
C GLU A 482 -34.21 2.90 38.81
N ASP A 483 -33.75 3.02 37.56
CA ASP A 483 -32.35 3.39 37.25
C ASP A 483 -32.15 4.81 36.67
N GLY A 484 -33.10 5.73 36.86
CA GLY A 484 -33.01 7.12 36.38
C GLY A 484 -31.78 7.93 36.84
N GLN A 485 -31.03 7.45 37.84
CA GLN A 485 -29.75 8.01 38.27
C GLN A 485 -28.61 7.76 37.25
N GLY A 486 -28.59 6.59 36.59
CA GLY A 486 -27.55 6.21 35.63
C GLY A 486 -27.60 7.04 34.36
N LEU A 487 -28.79 7.19 33.76
CA LEU A 487 -29.03 8.09 32.62
C LEU A 487 -28.69 9.56 32.97
N GLY A 488 -28.97 9.98 34.21
CA GLY A 488 -28.54 11.26 34.76
C GLY A 488 -27.02 11.43 34.81
N TYR A 489 -26.28 10.37 35.18
CA TYR A 489 -24.81 10.38 35.14
C TYR A 489 -24.28 10.50 33.70
N LEU A 490 -24.82 9.73 32.75
CA LEU A 490 -24.41 9.80 31.34
C LEU A 490 -24.61 11.21 30.75
N LEU A 491 -25.77 11.83 30.97
CA LEU A 491 -26.00 13.21 30.55
C LEU A 491 -25.04 14.19 31.24
N ASN A 492 -24.77 14.02 32.54
CA ASN A 492 -23.81 14.85 33.27
C ASN A 492 -22.37 14.70 32.72
N HIS A 493 -21.97 13.49 32.30
CA HIS A 493 -20.68 13.26 31.65
C HIS A 493 -20.60 13.98 30.29
N VAL A 494 -21.60 13.80 29.42
CA VAL A 494 -21.68 14.51 28.12
C VAL A 494 -21.66 16.04 28.32
N MET A 495 -22.39 16.54 29.32
CA MET A 495 -22.40 17.95 29.68
C MET A 495 -21.08 18.44 30.29
N ALA A 496 -20.26 17.55 30.89
CA ALA A 496 -18.91 17.85 31.34
C ALA A 496 -17.91 17.92 30.18
N LEU A 497 -17.98 16.99 29.21
CA LEU A 497 -17.21 17.08 27.96
C LEU A 497 -17.51 18.40 27.22
N LEU A 498 -18.79 18.76 27.10
CA LEU A 498 -19.23 20.05 26.56
C LEU A 498 -18.80 21.28 27.39
N ARG A 499 -18.32 21.14 28.63
CA ARG A 499 -17.68 22.22 29.43
C ARG A 499 -16.17 22.33 29.22
N ILE A 500 -15.53 21.27 28.71
CA ILE A 500 -14.10 21.27 28.34
C ILE A 500 -13.95 21.90 26.95
N VAL A 501 -14.82 21.55 26.00
CA VAL A 501 -14.87 22.19 24.67
C VAL A 501 -15.14 23.70 24.77
N ASP A 502 -16.01 24.13 25.70
CA ASP A 502 -16.30 25.55 26.02
C ASP A 502 -15.05 26.36 26.43
N LYS A 503 -13.97 25.67 26.87
CA LYS A 503 -12.71 26.24 27.35
C LYS A 503 -11.52 25.95 26.42
N ASN A 504 -11.76 25.76 25.12
CA ASN A 504 -10.76 25.41 24.11
C ASN A 504 -10.08 24.05 24.38
N GLY A 505 -10.88 22.98 24.43
CA GLY A 505 -10.37 21.61 24.38
C GLY A 505 -9.63 21.28 23.07
N SER A 506 -8.81 20.23 23.06
CA SER A 506 -8.05 19.82 21.86
C SER A 506 -8.98 19.36 20.73
N ARG A 507 -8.47 19.31 19.49
CA ARG A 507 -9.21 18.77 18.32
C ARG A 507 -9.79 17.38 18.60
N GLU A 508 -9.05 16.55 19.33
CA GLU A 508 -9.51 15.21 19.74
C GLU A 508 -10.66 15.30 20.75
N THR A 509 -10.54 16.13 21.80
CA THR A 509 -11.60 16.33 22.79
C THR A 509 -12.88 16.90 22.17
N VAL A 510 -12.76 17.74 21.13
CA VAL A 510 -13.91 18.19 20.34
C VAL A 510 -14.55 17.01 19.62
N VAL A 511 -13.79 16.25 18.83
CA VAL A 511 -14.32 15.11 18.05
C VAL A 511 -14.92 14.03 18.94
N THR A 512 -14.32 13.71 20.10
CA THR A 512 -14.91 12.75 21.04
C THR A 512 -16.18 13.27 21.69
N SER A 513 -16.26 14.57 22.02
CA SER A 513 -17.50 15.16 22.56
C SER A 513 -18.66 15.06 21.58
N PHE A 514 -18.43 15.37 20.30
CA PHE A 514 -19.46 15.26 19.26
C PHE A 514 -19.85 13.79 18.98
N ARG A 515 -18.90 12.85 18.99
CA ARG A 515 -19.18 11.40 18.88
C ARG A 515 -19.97 10.86 20.08
N ALA A 516 -19.64 11.30 21.30
CA ALA A 516 -20.36 10.91 22.51
C ALA A 516 -21.82 11.39 22.49
N ILE A 517 -22.06 12.59 21.97
CA ILE A 517 -23.42 13.14 21.76
C ILE A 517 -24.17 12.36 20.69
N TYR A 518 -23.52 12.04 19.56
CA TYR A 518 -24.13 11.19 18.53
C TYR A 518 -24.59 9.84 19.10
N LEU A 519 -23.73 9.11 19.82
CA LEU A 519 -24.07 7.83 20.44
C LEU A 519 -25.26 7.96 21.42
N PHE A 520 -25.25 8.99 22.28
CA PHE A 520 -26.34 9.25 23.22
C PHE A 520 -27.67 9.56 22.50
N LEU A 521 -27.63 10.31 21.40
CA LEU A 521 -28.82 10.72 20.65
C LEU A 521 -29.40 9.59 19.78
N VAL A 522 -28.59 8.66 19.29
CA VAL A 522 -29.07 7.45 18.59
C VAL A 522 -29.95 6.61 19.51
N HIS A 523 -29.53 6.40 20.77
CA HIS A 523 -30.24 5.55 21.73
C HIS A 523 -31.40 6.25 22.45
N PHE A 524 -31.27 7.54 22.81
CA PHE A 524 -32.25 8.25 23.66
C PHE A 524 -33.09 9.33 22.95
N ASN A 525 -33.34 9.20 21.64
CA ASN A 525 -34.12 10.16 20.84
C ASN A 525 -35.58 10.38 21.34
N HIS A 526 -36.13 9.46 22.14
CA HIS A 526 -37.49 9.60 22.70
C HIS A 526 -37.56 10.58 23.90
N MET A 527 -36.43 10.94 24.53
CA MET A 527 -36.40 11.62 25.82
C MET A 527 -36.29 13.16 25.74
N GLU A 528 -37.39 13.83 25.35
CA GLU A 528 -37.43 15.29 25.11
C GLU A 528 -36.76 16.15 26.20
N ASN A 529 -37.00 15.85 27.48
CA ASN A 529 -36.46 16.59 28.63
C ASN A 529 -34.92 16.58 28.74
N LEU A 530 -34.26 15.61 28.10
CA LEU A 530 -32.79 15.51 28.03
C LEU A 530 -32.28 16.17 26.75
N LEU A 531 -33.02 15.99 25.65
CA LEU A 531 -32.77 16.60 24.35
C LEU A 531 -32.75 18.14 24.42
N GLU A 532 -33.70 18.77 25.11
CA GLU A 532 -33.73 20.24 25.24
C GLU A 532 -32.52 20.79 26.00
N LYS A 533 -32.05 20.09 27.03
CA LYS A 533 -30.84 20.47 27.79
C LYS A 533 -29.59 20.42 26.92
N LEU A 534 -29.49 19.40 26.04
CA LEU A 534 -28.42 19.29 25.05
C LEU A 534 -28.51 20.41 23.99
N VAL A 535 -29.69 20.67 23.41
CA VAL A 535 -29.88 21.75 22.42
C VAL A 535 -29.53 23.12 23.03
N HIS A 536 -29.97 23.41 24.24
CA HIS A 536 -29.61 24.65 24.94
C HIS A 536 -28.09 24.77 25.15
N ARG A 537 -27.42 23.67 25.54
CA ARG A 537 -25.97 23.66 25.78
C ARG A 537 -25.19 23.84 24.48
N LEU A 538 -25.57 23.15 23.40
CA LEU A 538 -24.96 23.29 22.07
C LEU A 538 -25.13 24.70 21.50
N ARG A 539 -26.32 25.31 21.64
CA ARG A 539 -26.55 26.71 21.26
C ARG A 539 -25.62 27.66 22.02
N LYS A 540 -25.45 27.48 23.33
CA LYS A 540 -24.53 28.31 24.14
C LYS A 540 -23.07 28.14 23.69
N LEU A 541 -22.63 26.89 23.50
CA LEU A 541 -21.28 26.58 23.02
C LEU A 541 -21.01 27.16 21.62
N PHE A 542 -22.01 27.15 20.74
CA PHE A 542 -21.90 27.79 19.42
C PHE A 542 -21.72 29.30 19.53
N SER A 543 -22.50 29.97 20.40
CA SER A 543 -22.38 31.42 20.63
C SER A 543 -21.02 31.87 21.22
N GLY A 544 -20.25 30.96 21.82
CA GLY A 544 -18.86 31.20 22.19
C GLY A 544 -17.85 30.84 21.10
N ASN A 545 -18.06 29.72 20.41
CA ASN A 545 -17.06 29.08 19.54
C ASN A 545 -17.62 28.77 18.14
N CYS A 546 -17.77 29.80 17.31
CA CYS A 546 -18.34 29.70 15.96
C CYS A 546 -17.63 28.69 15.03
N HIS A 547 -16.32 28.45 15.22
CA HIS A 547 -15.52 27.46 14.49
C HIS A 547 -16.04 26.01 14.61
N LEU A 548 -16.92 25.71 15.57
CA LEU A 548 -17.50 24.39 15.77
C LEU A 548 -18.67 24.07 14.81
N ALA A 549 -19.02 25.01 13.92
CA ALA A 549 -20.07 24.85 12.90
C ALA A 549 -20.01 23.54 12.10
N PRO A 550 -18.85 23.07 11.57
CA PRO A 550 -18.80 21.81 10.80
C PRO A 550 -19.14 20.58 11.62
N ASN A 551 -18.81 20.59 12.93
CA ASN A 551 -19.12 19.48 13.83
C ASN A 551 -20.61 19.43 14.18
N LEU A 552 -21.26 20.60 14.30
CA LEU A 552 -22.71 20.71 14.48
C LEU A 552 -23.48 20.22 13.23
N ILE A 553 -23.04 20.64 12.03
CA ILE A 553 -23.63 20.22 10.75
C ILE A 553 -23.51 18.71 10.56
N ASN A 554 -22.29 18.15 10.69
CA ASN A 554 -22.05 16.71 10.60
C ASN A 554 -22.86 15.91 11.65
N LEU A 555 -23.01 16.43 12.88
CA LEU A 555 -23.86 15.81 13.89
C LEU A 555 -25.34 15.80 13.48
N THR A 556 -25.89 16.88 12.91
CA THR A 556 -27.26 16.88 12.40
C THR A 556 -27.44 15.95 11.20
N ASP A 557 -26.48 15.90 10.29
CA ASP A 557 -26.54 15.07 9.09
C ASP A 557 -26.52 13.58 9.42
N ARG A 558 -25.57 13.13 10.26
CA ARG A 558 -25.48 11.72 10.66
C ARG A 558 -26.66 11.24 11.50
N ILE A 559 -27.34 12.15 12.20
CA ILE A 559 -28.59 11.83 12.90
C ILE A 559 -29.75 11.71 11.91
N GLN A 560 -29.86 12.60 10.92
CA GLN A 560 -30.91 12.55 9.91
C GLN A 560 -30.75 11.37 8.93
N GLU A 561 -29.52 10.95 8.62
CA GLU A 561 -29.21 9.70 7.88
C GLU A 561 -29.62 8.41 8.63
N ARG A 562 -29.70 8.46 9.97
CA ARG A 562 -29.92 7.28 10.83
C ARG A 562 -31.32 7.23 11.44
N LEU A 563 -31.98 8.38 11.58
CA LEU A 563 -33.26 8.57 12.21
C LEU A 563 -34.08 9.55 11.35
N GLU A 564 -34.85 8.99 10.41
CA GLU A 564 -35.59 9.73 9.38
C GLU A 564 -36.53 10.81 9.98
N ASP A 565 -37.19 10.49 11.10
CA ASP A 565 -38.10 11.39 11.85
C ASP A 565 -37.44 12.10 13.05
N SER A 566 -36.14 12.44 12.97
CA SER A 566 -35.39 13.06 14.07
C SER A 566 -35.77 14.53 14.35
N LEU A 567 -36.90 14.77 15.04
CA LEU A 567 -37.34 16.10 15.53
C LEU A 567 -36.24 16.90 16.28
N TRP A 568 -35.24 16.22 16.84
CA TRP A 568 -34.07 16.84 17.46
C TRP A 568 -33.26 17.73 16.51
N SER A 569 -33.01 17.29 15.27
CA SER A 569 -32.18 18.02 14.30
C SER A 569 -32.83 19.37 13.96
N VAL A 570 -34.13 19.35 13.67
CA VAL A 570 -34.97 20.53 13.44
C VAL A 570 -34.99 21.46 14.66
N ARG A 571 -35.11 20.92 15.89
CA ARG A 571 -35.04 21.72 17.13
C ARG A 571 -33.69 22.41 17.30
N LEU A 572 -32.57 21.72 17.03
CA LEU A 572 -31.23 22.32 17.08
C LEU A 572 -31.03 23.38 16.00
N LEU A 573 -31.33 23.07 14.74
CA LEU A 573 -31.19 24.00 13.61
C LEU A 573 -32.02 25.28 13.82
N LYS A 574 -33.25 25.16 14.33
CA LYS A 574 -34.11 26.30 14.70
C LYS A 574 -33.58 27.11 15.89
N ALA A 575 -32.95 26.45 16.86
CA ALA A 575 -32.29 27.12 17.99
C ALA A 575 -31.00 27.86 17.57
N LEU A 576 -30.24 27.32 16.61
CA LEU A 576 -29.08 27.98 16.00
C LEU A 576 -29.51 29.15 15.10
N GLN A 577 -30.54 28.98 14.26
CA GLN A 577 -31.09 30.03 13.41
C GLN A 577 -31.47 31.28 14.21
N ARG A 578 -32.25 31.10 15.30
CA ARG A 578 -32.57 32.19 16.25
C ARG A 578 -31.31 32.82 16.84
N CYS A 579 -30.38 32.00 17.32
CA CYS A 579 -29.13 32.48 17.91
C CYS A 579 -28.28 33.32 16.96
N ILE A 580 -28.37 33.09 15.64
CA ILE A 580 -27.66 33.86 14.60
C ILE A 580 -28.40 35.16 14.29
N VAL A 581 -29.72 35.11 14.06
CA VAL A 581 -30.54 36.28 13.71
C VAL A 581 -30.64 37.29 14.86
N GLU A 582 -30.55 36.82 16.11
CA GLU A 582 -30.58 37.67 17.32
C GLU A 582 -29.20 38.29 17.67
N MET A 583 -28.13 38.07 16.87
CA MET A 583 -26.81 38.62 17.17
C MET A 583 -26.67 40.12 16.83
N PRO A 584 -26.06 40.95 17.69
CA PRO A 584 -25.74 42.33 17.37
C PRO A 584 -24.58 42.41 16.35
N SER A 585 -24.71 43.30 15.36
CA SER A 585 -23.75 43.47 14.26
C SER A 585 -22.29 43.71 14.70
N LEU A 586 -22.10 44.33 15.88
CA LEU A 586 -20.79 44.57 16.51
C LEU A 586 -19.99 43.29 16.84
N GLN A 587 -20.61 42.10 16.82
CA GLN A 587 -19.96 40.81 17.08
C GLN A 587 -19.65 40.01 15.79
N LEU A 588 -20.00 40.52 14.61
CA LEU A 588 -19.79 39.85 13.33
C LEU A 588 -18.40 40.14 12.75
N THR A 589 -17.44 39.25 13.04
CA THR A 589 -16.16 39.22 12.32
C THR A 589 -16.33 38.54 10.95
N LEU A 590 -15.48 38.87 9.97
CA LEU A 590 -15.50 38.22 8.64
C LEU A 590 -15.37 36.69 8.72
N GLN A 591 -14.53 36.19 9.63
CA GLN A 591 -14.31 34.76 9.82
C GLN A 591 -15.47 34.07 10.55
N SER A 592 -16.05 34.71 11.57
CA SER A 592 -17.24 34.14 12.24
C SER A 592 -18.46 34.16 11.32
N LEU A 593 -18.65 35.21 10.52
CA LEU A 593 -19.70 35.29 9.50
C LEU A 593 -19.66 34.11 8.52
N GLY A 594 -18.49 33.69 8.05
CA GLY A 594 -18.35 32.51 7.19
C GLY A 594 -18.92 31.23 7.82
N TRP A 595 -18.71 31.01 9.11
CA TRP A 595 -19.27 29.86 9.83
C TRP A 595 -20.78 30.00 10.10
N HIS A 596 -21.26 31.20 10.40
CA HIS A 596 -22.69 31.49 10.51
C HIS A 596 -23.43 31.22 9.18
N LEU A 597 -22.84 31.65 8.05
CA LEU A 597 -23.39 31.41 6.71
C LEU A 597 -23.43 29.92 6.35
N LYS A 598 -22.40 29.13 6.70
CA LYS A 598 -22.41 27.68 6.45
C LYS A 598 -23.48 26.95 7.27
N ILE A 599 -23.77 27.38 8.51
CA ILE A 599 -24.95 26.89 9.25
C ILE A 599 -26.26 27.36 8.60
N LEU A 600 -26.40 28.64 8.24
CA LEU A 600 -27.63 29.12 7.59
C LEU A 600 -27.90 28.41 6.25
N ALA A 601 -26.87 28.03 5.51
CA ALA A 601 -27.01 27.23 4.29
C ALA A 601 -27.59 25.84 4.59
N ARG A 602 -27.14 25.19 5.68
CA ARG A 602 -27.70 23.90 6.12
C ARG A 602 -29.11 24.03 6.69
N VAL A 603 -29.39 25.08 7.45
CA VAL A 603 -30.75 25.40 7.95
C VAL A 603 -31.70 25.64 6.78
N ALA A 604 -31.25 26.26 5.69
CA ALA A 604 -32.03 26.52 4.48
C ALA A 604 -32.39 25.28 3.65
N GLN A 605 -31.81 24.11 3.95
CA GLN A 605 -32.22 22.82 3.35
C GLN A 605 -33.40 22.19 4.12
N GLU A 606 -33.67 22.61 5.35
CA GLU A 606 -34.59 21.93 6.25
C GLU A 606 -36.04 22.42 6.09
N SER A 607 -36.86 21.60 5.41
CA SER A 607 -38.25 21.92 5.00
C SER A 607 -39.17 22.46 6.10
N GLN A 608 -38.95 22.06 7.36
CA GLN A 608 -39.77 22.42 8.51
C GLN A 608 -39.45 23.80 9.11
N ILE A 609 -38.40 24.48 8.63
CA ILE A 609 -37.91 25.75 9.21
C ILE A 609 -38.30 26.94 8.33
N THR A 610 -38.83 28.00 8.95
CA THR A 610 -39.21 29.25 8.27
C THR A 610 -37.99 30.16 8.11
N GLN A 611 -37.62 30.47 6.86
CA GLN A 611 -36.32 31.11 6.56
C GLN A 611 -36.38 32.63 6.39
N LYS A 612 -37.58 33.25 6.48
CA LYS A 612 -37.79 34.69 6.30
C LYS A 612 -36.91 35.55 7.24
N SER A 613 -36.74 35.11 8.48
CA SER A 613 -35.81 35.72 9.46
C SER A 613 -34.35 35.72 8.98
N SER A 614 -33.90 34.61 8.39
CA SER A 614 -32.56 34.48 7.80
C SER A 614 -32.38 35.37 6.58
N ILE A 615 -33.40 35.52 5.73
CA ILE A 615 -33.35 36.41 4.56
C ILE A 615 -33.26 37.88 4.98
N CYS A 616 -34.05 38.32 5.99
CA CYS A 616 -33.92 39.66 6.56
C CYS A 616 -32.50 39.90 7.11
N PHE A 617 -31.98 38.97 7.91
CA PHE A 617 -30.62 39.05 8.46
C PHE A 617 -29.52 39.17 7.38
N LEU A 618 -29.63 38.42 6.27
CA LEU A 618 -28.72 38.54 5.13
C LEU A 618 -28.80 39.92 4.45
N ARG A 619 -30.02 40.45 4.28
CA ARG A 619 -30.26 41.80 3.73
C ARG A 619 -29.69 42.88 4.65
N ASP A 620 -29.96 42.77 5.95
CA ASP A 620 -29.48 43.72 6.96
C ASP A 620 -27.94 43.71 7.04
N ILE A 621 -27.31 42.54 6.90
CA ILE A 621 -25.85 42.43 6.79
C ILE A 621 -25.30 43.12 5.54
N LEU A 622 -25.88 42.88 4.36
CA LEU A 622 -25.40 43.49 3.10
C LEU A 622 -25.62 45.00 3.05
N VAL A 623 -26.71 45.51 3.62
CA VAL A 623 -27.03 46.94 3.64
C VAL A 623 -26.22 47.71 4.69
N ASN A 624 -25.96 47.14 5.86
CA ASN A 624 -25.28 47.84 6.96
C ASN A 624 -23.76 47.56 7.06
N SER A 625 -23.17 46.80 6.12
CA SER A 625 -21.76 46.40 6.17
C SER A 625 -21.06 46.58 4.82
N ASN A 626 -19.80 47.04 4.85
CA ASN A 626 -18.91 47.17 3.67
C ASN A 626 -18.49 45.83 3.01
N LEU A 627 -19.31 44.77 3.07
CA LEU A 627 -18.99 43.46 2.49
C LEU A 627 -19.00 43.49 0.96
N CYS A 628 -19.89 44.29 0.39
CA CYS A 628 -20.03 44.48 -1.05
C CYS A 628 -18.79 45.14 -1.68
N GLU A 629 -18.19 46.11 -0.98
CA GLU A 629 -16.99 46.85 -1.38
C GLU A 629 -15.70 46.01 -1.20
N ARG A 630 -15.68 45.10 -0.22
CA ARG A 630 -14.48 44.35 0.17
C ARG A 630 -14.09 43.19 -0.76
N ARG A 631 -14.85 42.96 -1.86
CA ARG A 631 -14.62 41.87 -2.85
C ARG A 631 -14.34 40.50 -2.20
N SER A 632 -15.03 40.21 -1.10
CA SER A 632 -14.75 39.04 -0.26
C SER A 632 -15.41 37.78 -0.84
N TRP A 633 -14.88 37.28 -1.96
CA TRP A 633 -15.42 36.17 -2.75
C TRP A 633 -16.03 35.04 -1.90
N HIS A 634 -15.29 34.49 -0.93
CA HIS A 634 -15.73 33.42 -0.02
C HIS A 634 -17.00 33.74 0.81
N VAL A 635 -17.29 35.01 1.07
CA VAL A 635 -18.51 35.45 1.79
C VAL A 635 -19.67 35.57 0.81
N GLY A 636 -19.45 36.15 -0.37
CA GLY A 636 -20.49 36.24 -1.41
C GLY A 636 -20.91 34.86 -1.94
N THR A 637 -19.96 33.93 -2.15
CA THR A 637 -20.27 32.54 -2.51
C THR A 637 -21.02 31.81 -1.40
N ALA A 638 -20.68 32.03 -0.12
CA ALA A 638 -21.42 31.47 0.99
C ALA A 638 -22.86 32.01 1.08
N ILE A 639 -23.10 33.31 0.84
CA ILE A 639 -24.46 33.88 0.75
C ILE A 639 -25.23 33.29 -0.45
N LEU A 640 -24.58 33.14 -1.60
CA LEU A 640 -25.17 32.50 -2.78
C LEU A 640 -25.49 31.02 -2.54
N ALA A 641 -24.72 30.31 -1.71
CA ALA A 641 -25.03 28.93 -1.30
C ALA A 641 -26.29 28.86 -0.41
N VAL A 642 -26.46 29.80 0.54
CA VAL A 642 -27.74 29.94 1.28
C VAL A 642 -28.87 30.20 0.28
N CYS A 643 -28.69 31.13 -0.67
CA CYS A 643 -29.71 31.45 -1.67
C CYS A 643 -30.07 30.25 -2.55
N ARG A 644 -29.10 29.44 -3.01
CA ARG A 644 -29.36 28.22 -3.80
C ARG A 644 -30.23 27.22 -3.03
N ASN A 645 -29.95 27.00 -1.75
CA ASN A 645 -30.75 26.12 -0.90
C ASN A 645 -32.16 26.69 -0.65
N LEU A 646 -32.28 28.00 -0.45
CA LEU A 646 -33.59 28.68 -0.34
C LEU A 646 -34.42 28.60 -1.62
N LEU A 647 -33.80 28.66 -2.79
CA LEU A 647 -34.47 28.46 -4.08
C LEU A 647 -35.06 27.04 -4.21
N GLN A 648 -34.42 26.03 -3.62
CA GLN A 648 -34.93 24.65 -3.57
C GLN A 648 -35.98 24.40 -2.46
N HIS A 649 -36.24 25.37 -1.58
CA HIS A 649 -37.06 25.17 -0.39
C HIS A 649 -38.58 25.07 -0.71
N PRO A 650 -39.34 24.12 -0.13
CA PRO A 650 -40.76 23.93 -0.45
C PRO A 650 -41.66 25.13 -0.09
N THR A 651 -41.21 26.05 0.78
CA THR A 651 -41.96 27.27 1.12
C THR A 651 -41.55 28.51 0.30
N LEU A 652 -40.80 28.36 -0.80
CA LEU A 652 -40.33 29.46 -1.66
C LEU A 652 -41.39 30.53 -1.96
N ASN A 653 -42.63 30.12 -2.23
CA ASN A 653 -43.77 31.01 -2.51
C ASN A 653 -44.06 32.04 -1.40
N GLN A 654 -43.69 31.76 -0.15
CA GLN A 654 -43.86 32.65 1.01
C GLN A 654 -42.70 33.62 1.23
N MET A 655 -41.61 33.46 0.46
CA MET A 655 -40.33 34.19 0.64
C MET A 655 -39.79 34.76 -0.69
N PHE A 656 -40.59 34.64 -1.75
CA PHE A 656 -40.22 35.00 -3.13
C PHE A 656 -39.76 36.46 -3.25
N ILE A 657 -40.49 37.38 -2.61
CA ILE A 657 -40.23 38.82 -2.69
C ILE A 657 -38.94 39.16 -1.96
N GLU A 658 -38.76 38.65 -0.75
CA GLU A 658 -37.60 38.91 0.10
C GLU A 658 -36.31 38.31 -0.50
N LEU A 659 -36.39 37.13 -1.13
CA LEU A 659 -35.27 36.50 -1.83
C LEU A 659 -34.96 37.20 -3.16
N ALA A 660 -35.97 37.66 -3.90
CA ALA A 660 -35.79 38.45 -5.11
C ALA A 660 -35.13 39.81 -4.83
N ASP A 661 -35.54 40.50 -3.76
CA ASP A 661 -34.90 41.72 -3.26
C ASP A 661 -33.43 41.48 -2.91
N LEU A 662 -33.12 40.40 -2.18
CA LEU A 662 -31.76 40.04 -1.77
C LEU A 662 -30.84 39.79 -2.98
N LEU A 663 -31.28 38.94 -3.92
CA LEU A 663 -30.54 38.62 -5.14
C LEU A 663 -30.39 39.85 -6.05
N GLN A 664 -31.42 40.69 -6.17
CA GLN A 664 -31.34 41.94 -6.94
C GLN A 664 -30.34 42.92 -6.31
N HIS A 665 -30.29 43.03 -4.98
CA HIS A 665 -29.33 43.88 -4.29
C HIS A 665 -27.89 43.37 -4.51
N MET A 666 -27.62 42.07 -4.37
CA MET A 666 -26.30 41.50 -4.66
C MET A 666 -25.88 41.77 -6.12
N SER A 667 -26.77 41.55 -7.09
CA SER A 667 -26.49 41.76 -8.52
C SER A 667 -26.19 43.21 -8.93
N ARG A 668 -26.44 44.20 -8.05
CA ARG A 668 -26.26 45.63 -8.32
C ARG A 668 -25.15 46.30 -7.50
N HIS A 669 -24.85 45.78 -6.31
CA HIS A 669 -24.01 46.47 -5.33
C HIS A 669 -22.71 45.72 -4.97
N TYR A 670 -22.63 44.41 -5.21
CA TYR A 670 -21.43 43.63 -4.90
C TYR A 670 -20.33 43.89 -5.95
N GLU A 671 -19.08 44.17 -5.57
CA GLU A 671 -18.04 44.56 -6.53
C GLU A 671 -17.42 43.41 -7.35
N ASP A 672 -17.61 42.17 -6.91
CA ASP A 672 -17.09 40.97 -7.60
C ASP A 672 -18.03 40.55 -8.75
N THR A 673 -17.47 40.42 -9.97
CA THR A 673 -18.24 40.14 -11.19
C THR A 673 -18.88 38.76 -11.20
N ASP A 674 -18.18 37.74 -10.67
CA ASP A 674 -18.69 36.37 -10.67
C ASP A 674 -19.90 36.30 -9.74
N ILE A 675 -19.83 36.95 -8.58
CA ILE A 675 -20.93 37.03 -7.62
C ILE A 675 -22.10 37.88 -8.14
N GLN A 676 -21.84 38.96 -8.89
CA GLN A 676 -22.91 39.70 -9.59
C GLN A 676 -23.66 38.81 -10.57
N ASP A 677 -22.95 38.10 -11.46
CA ASP A 677 -23.57 37.32 -12.52
C ASP A 677 -24.23 36.04 -11.97
N HIS A 678 -23.69 35.39 -10.94
CA HIS A 678 -24.40 34.29 -10.25
C HIS A 678 -25.65 34.77 -9.52
N ALA A 679 -25.62 35.93 -8.84
CA ALA A 679 -26.81 36.52 -8.21
C ALA A 679 -27.88 36.87 -9.26
N ARG A 680 -27.46 37.45 -10.40
CA ARG A 680 -28.33 37.77 -11.54
C ARG A 680 -28.90 36.51 -12.20
N PHE A 681 -28.11 35.46 -12.33
CA PHE A 681 -28.56 34.17 -12.86
C PHE A 681 -29.62 33.55 -11.93
N TYR A 682 -29.38 33.49 -10.62
CA TYR A 682 -30.34 33.02 -9.63
C TYR A 682 -31.62 33.86 -9.59
N TYR A 683 -31.53 35.20 -9.71
CA TYR A 683 -32.70 36.07 -9.88
C TYR A 683 -33.49 35.75 -11.16
N THR A 684 -32.79 35.42 -12.24
CA THR A 684 -33.40 35.04 -13.53
C THR A 684 -34.07 33.67 -13.45
N LEU A 685 -33.47 32.68 -12.77
CA LEU A 685 -34.11 31.38 -12.51
C LEU A 685 -35.39 31.54 -11.68
N LEU A 686 -35.31 32.29 -10.57
CA LEU A 686 -36.43 32.56 -9.67
C LEU A 686 -37.63 33.21 -10.39
N THR A 687 -37.36 34.13 -11.33
CA THR A 687 -38.41 34.88 -12.02
C THR A 687 -38.99 34.19 -13.26
N ASN A 688 -38.32 33.18 -13.84
CA ASN A 688 -38.71 32.59 -15.13
C ASN A 688 -38.99 31.07 -15.12
N LEU A 689 -38.71 30.36 -14.02
CA LEU A 689 -38.95 28.91 -13.92
C LEU A 689 -40.04 28.56 -12.90
N SER A 690 -40.76 27.46 -13.15
CA SER A 690 -41.58 26.81 -12.11
C SER A 690 -40.68 26.09 -11.10
N SER A 691 -41.15 25.94 -9.86
CA SER A 691 -40.42 25.29 -8.75
C SER A 691 -39.86 23.91 -9.12
N GLU A 692 -40.63 23.07 -9.82
CA GLU A 692 -40.21 21.75 -10.30
C GLU A 692 -39.03 21.81 -11.29
N LYS A 693 -39.06 22.79 -12.21
CA LYS A 693 -38.00 23.01 -13.21
C LYS A 693 -36.76 23.60 -12.57
N LEU A 694 -36.95 24.52 -11.63
CA LEU A 694 -35.88 25.11 -10.84
C LEU A 694 -35.19 24.05 -9.98
N ALA A 695 -35.95 23.18 -9.30
CA ALA A 695 -35.41 22.09 -8.48
C ALA A 695 -34.59 21.09 -9.32
N SER A 696 -35.08 20.72 -10.52
CA SER A 696 -34.36 19.82 -11.43
C SER A 696 -33.14 20.45 -12.10
N VAL A 697 -33.10 21.78 -12.30
CA VAL A 697 -31.90 22.50 -12.77
C VAL A 697 -30.84 22.65 -11.67
N LEU A 698 -31.26 22.83 -10.42
CA LEU A 698 -30.37 22.99 -9.27
C LEU A 698 -29.98 21.67 -8.58
N ALA A 699 -30.51 20.52 -9.03
CA ALA A 699 -30.13 19.21 -8.51
C ALA A 699 -28.74 18.78 -9.01
N ASN A 700 -27.89 18.26 -8.12
CA ASN A 700 -26.61 17.67 -8.51
C ASN A 700 -26.87 16.40 -9.33
N ALA A 701 -26.49 16.39 -10.60
CA ALA A 701 -26.74 15.26 -11.49
C ALA A 701 -25.92 14.01 -11.08
N PRO A 702 -26.53 12.81 -10.98
CA PRO A 702 -25.81 11.61 -10.57
C PRO A 702 -24.70 11.23 -11.55
N ILE A 703 -23.70 10.48 -11.05
CA ILE A 703 -22.51 10.05 -11.78
C ILE A 703 -22.87 8.96 -12.81
N GLY A 704 -23.47 9.40 -13.91
CA GLY A 704 -24.00 8.58 -15.01
C GLY A 704 -25.04 9.32 -15.88
N GLY A 705 -25.57 10.46 -15.43
CA GLY A 705 -26.64 11.19 -16.14
C GLY A 705 -26.24 11.87 -17.46
N GLN A 706 -27.23 12.18 -18.29
CA GLN A 706 -27.06 12.83 -19.59
C GLN A 706 -26.27 14.15 -19.49
N ALA A 707 -25.31 14.35 -20.41
CA ALA A 707 -24.41 15.50 -20.42
C ALA A 707 -25.14 16.86 -20.33
N LYS A 708 -26.29 17.04 -21.00
CA LYS A 708 -27.05 18.30 -20.99
C LYS A 708 -27.54 18.72 -19.59
N ILE A 709 -27.87 17.77 -18.72
CA ILE A 709 -28.29 18.07 -17.34
C ILE A 709 -27.07 18.45 -16.51
N ARG A 710 -25.96 17.70 -16.69
CA ARG A 710 -24.67 18.01 -16.07
C ARG A 710 -24.20 19.44 -16.40
N SER A 711 -24.20 19.83 -17.68
CA SER A 711 -23.79 21.17 -18.16
C SER A 711 -24.55 22.33 -17.52
N LEU A 712 -25.80 22.12 -17.11
CA LEU A 712 -26.59 23.14 -16.39
C LEU A 712 -26.26 23.13 -14.88
N SER A 713 -26.14 21.93 -14.27
CA SER A 713 -25.75 21.82 -12.86
C SER A 713 -24.34 22.37 -12.58
N THR A 714 -23.38 22.20 -13.50
CA THR A 714 -22.00 22.72 -13.38
C THR A 714 -21.90 24.25 -13.36
N ILE A 715 -22.91 24.96 -13.89
CA ILE A 715 -22.99 26.43 -13.82
C ILE A 715 -23.46 26.91 -12.43
N THR A 716 -23.92 26.00 -11.55
CA THR A 716 -24.47 26.31 -10.22
C THR A 716 -23.78 25.59 -9.06
N ALA A 717 -22.82 24.72 -9.36
CA ALA A 717 -22.01 23.99 -8.38
C ALA A 717 -21.03 24.94 -7.65
N ASN A 718 -20.80 24.71 -6.36
CA ASN A 718 -19.84 25.50 -5.58
C ASN A 718 -19.20 24.65 -4.46
N GLU A 719 -17.99 25.05 -4.05
CA GLU A 719 -17.05 24.43 -3.09
C GLU A 719 -16.68 22.93 -3.26
N GLU A 720 -17.48 22.06 -3.86
CA GLU A 720 -17.06 20.69 -4.22
C GLU A 720 -16.30 20.65 -5.56
N LEU A 721 -15.00 20.98 -5.51
CA LEU A 721 -14.07 20.87 -6.65
C LEU A 721 -14.02 19.48 -7.29
N GLY A 722 -14.40 18.43 -6.55
CA GLY A 722 -14.44 17.03 -7.01
C GLY A 722 -15.51 16.70 -8.06
N SER A 723 -16.23 17.68 -8.61
CA SER A 723 -17.24 17.46 -9.66
C SER A 723 -16.98 18.20 -10.98
N CYS A 724 -16.28 19.34 -10.94
CA CYS A 724 -16.23 20.27 -12.08
C CYS A 724 -14.92 20.24 -12.88
N SER A 725 -13.85 19.59 -12.39
CA SER A 725 -12.58 19.45 -13.13
C SER A 725 -11.74 18.23 -12.68
N ILE A 726 -12.37 17.08 -12.38
CA ILE A 726 -11.59 15.84 -12.32
C ILE A 726 -11.20 15.47 -13.74
N VAL A 727 -9.92 15.69 -14.07
CA VAL A 727 -9.27 15.00 -15.19
C VAL A 727 -9.10 13.54 -14.75
N LEU A 728 -9.99 12.67 -15.21
CA LEU A 728 -10.17 11.32 -14.67
C LEU A 728 -8.90 10.49 -14.84
N GLN A 729 -8.33 10.03 -13.73
CA GLN A 729 -7.13 9.20 -13.79
C GLN A 729 -7.48 7.80 -14.30
N THR A 730 -6.77 7.35 -15.33
CA THR A 730 -6.98 6.06 -15.98
C THR A 730 -6.29 4.95 -15.19
N GLU A 731 -7.00 3.86 -14.87
CA GLU A 731 -6.45 2.70 -14.15
C GLU A 731 -5.30 1.99 -14.90
N SER A 732 -5.26 2.13 -16.22
CA SER A 732 -4.25 1.55 -17.10
C SER A 732 -3.86 2.53 -18.22
N CYS A 733 -2.72 2.27 -18.88
CA CYS A 733 -2.23 3.10 -19.98
C CYS A 733 -3.03 2.84 -21.27
N ILE A 734 -3.50 3.91 -21.91
CA ILE A 734 -4.42 3.84 -23.06
C ILE A 734 -3.74 4.16 -24.39
N ILE A 735 -2.68 4.96 -24.37
CA ILE A 735 -1.92 5.38 -25.56
C ILE A 735 -0.41 5.20 -25.33
N GLN A 736 0.33 4.86 -26.38
CA GLN A 736 1.78 4.60 -26.30
C GLN A 736 2.55 5.33 -27.41
N LEU A 737 3.84 5.58 -27.17
CA LEU A 737 4.77 6.19 -28.11
C LEU A 737 5.71 5.12 -28.68
N GLU A 738 5.34 4.57 -29.83
CA GLU A 738 6.18 3.62 -30.57
C GLU A 738 7.30 4.36 -31.30
N LYS A 739 8.56 4.08 -30.93
CA LYS A 739 9.73 4.75 -31.51
C LYS A 739 9.91 4.37 -32.99
N ILE A 740 10.02 5.38 -33.85
CA ILE A 740 10.34 5.19 -35.27
C ILE A 740 11.86 5.09 -35.40
N PRO A 741 12.41 4.02 -36.02
CA PRO A 741 13.85 3.95 -36.29
C PRO A 741 14.27 5.05 -37.27
N PRO A 742 15.49 5.62 -37.17
CA PRO A 742 15.96 6.64 -38.07
C PRO A 742 16.24 6.06 -39.46
N ASN A 743 15.24 6.07 -40.34
CA ASN A 743 15.41 5.75 -41.76
C ASN A 743 16.53 6.63 -42.36
N GLY A 744 17.37 6.05 -43.21
CA GLY A 744 18.62 6.65 -43.72
C GLY A 744 18.49 7.84 -44.69
N SER A 745 17.43 8.63 -44.57
CA SER A 745 17.15 9.80 -45.41
C SER A 745 16.27 10.78 -44.64
N GLN A 746 16.58 12.08 -44.73
CA GLN A 746 15.86 13.20 -44.09
C GLN A 746 16.04 13.28 -42.56
N ASP A 747 17.20 13.82 -42.15
CA ASP A 747 17.25 15.14 -41.52
C ASP A 747 18.66 15.73 -41.73
N LEU A 748 18.76 16.68 -42.66
CA LEU A 748 19.95 17.48 -42.94
C LEU A 748 19.58 18.93 -42.61
N VAL A 749 20.30 19.54 -41.67
CA VAL A 749 20.07 20.93 -41.28
C VAL A 749 20.37 21.85 -42.46
N GLN A 750 19.39 22.63 -42.90
CA GLN A 750 19.54 23.52 -44.05
C GLN A 750 20.27 24.81 -43.66
N THR A 751 21.59 24.88 -43.88
CA THR A 751 22.34 26.12 -43.62
C THR A 751 23.45 26.40 -44.64
N ALA A 752 23.22 27.45 -45.43
CA ALA A 752 24.20 28.30 -46.13
C ALA A 752 25.12 27.70 -47.23
N GLU A 753 25.55 28.60 -48.11
CA GLU A 753 26.50 28.35 -49.20
C GLU A 753 27.94 28.19 -48.67
N VAL A 754 28.79 27.51 -49.43
CA VAL A 754 30.19 27.24 -49.03
C VAL A 754 30.99 28.56 -48.98
N PRO A 755 31.60 28.91 -47.83
CA PRO A 755 32.41 30.13 -47.71
C PRO A 755 33.69 30.00 -48.53
N THR A 756 33.86 30.85 -49.55
CA THR A 756 35.05 30.85 -50.39
C THR A 756 36.28 31.27 -49.57
N GLN A 757 37.33 30.44 -49.59
CA GLN A 757 38.70 30.82 -49.20
C GLN A 757 38.90 31.20 -47.71
N LYS A 758 38.25 30.47 -46.79
CA LYS A 758 38.62 30.40 -45.36
C LYS A 758 38.84 28.95 -44.92
N ASP A 759 39.64 28.75 -43.88
CA ASP A 759 39.81 27.43 -43.25
C ASP A 759 38.48 26.95 -42.66
N LEU A 760 37.98 25.81 -43.13
CA LEU A 760 36.69 25.25 -42.69
C LEU A 760 36.66 24.93 -41.20
N TYR A 761 37.81 24.62 -40.61
CA TYR A 761 37.98 24.44 -39.17
C TYR A 761 37.71 25.74 -38.38
N GLU A 762 38.20 26.90 -38.86
CA GLU A 762 37.91 28.20 -38.24
C GLU A 762 36.43 28.58 -38.42
N PHE A 763 35.87 28.34 -39.61
CA PHE A 763 34.46 28.58 -39.88
C PHE A 763 33.55 27.75 -38.96
N TYR A 764 33.86 26.47 -38.78
CA TYR A 764 33.16 25.58 -37.86
C TYR A 764 33.29 26.03 -36.40
N GLN A 765 34.47 26.48 -35.97
CA GLN A 765 34.66 27.07 -34.63
C GLN A 765 33.87 28.37 -34.41
N GLU A 766 33.69 29.22 -35.43
CA GLU A 766 32.80 30.39 -35.33
C GLU A 766 31.32 29.99 -35.27
N GLN A 767 30.91 28.94 -36.00
CA GLN A 767 29.55 28.41 -35.92
C GLN A 767 29.24 27.85 -34.52
N LEU A 768 30.15 27.09 -33.90
CA LEU A 768 30.00 26.58 -32.53
C LEU A 768 29.87 27.69 -31.46
N LYS A 769 30.34 28.91 -31.72
CA LYS A 769 30.16 30.07 -30.84
C LYS A 769 28.77 30.72 -30.97
N THR A 770 27.99 30.35 -31.98
CA THR A 770 26.67 30.92 -32.23
C THR A 770 25.62 30.26 -31.32
N PRO A 771 24.93 31.01 -30.43
CA PRO A 771 24.00 30.42 -29.47
C PRO A 771 22.82 29.75 -30.17
N GLY A 772 22.59 28.47 -29.88
CA GLY A 772 21.55 27.65 -30.50
C GLY A 772 21.99 26.90 -31.78
N PHE A 773 23.22 27.07 -32.26
CA PHE A 773 23.73 26.30 -33.40
C PHE A 773 23.71 24.80 -33.08
N ALA A 774 23.07 24.02 -33.95
CA ALA A 774 22.92 22.56 -33.86
C ALA A 774 22.54 22.01 -32.46
N SER A 775 21.88 22.82 -31.61
CA SER A 775 21.72 22.55 -30.18
C SER A 775 20.51 21.66 -29.84
N GLU A 776 19.94 20.95 -30.81
CA GLU A 776 18.65 20.27 -30.70
C GLU A 776 18.70 18.87 -31.35
N VAL A 777 18.14 17.87 -30.65
CA VAL A 777 18.03 16.47 -31.08
C VAL A 777 16.55 16.12 -31.21
N THR A 778 16.10 15.78 -32.41
CA THR A 778 14.70 15.42 -32.70
C THR A 778 14.51 13.90 -32.71
N LEU A 779 13.68 13.40 -31.80
CA LEU A 779 13.29 11.98 -31.71
C LEU A 779 11.87 11.79 -32.28
N ARG A 780 11.68 10.78 -33.15
CA ARG A 780 10.43 10.55 -33.88
C ARG A 780 9.68 9.33 -33.36
N TYR A 781 8.39 9.51 -33.06
CA TYR A 781 7.50 8.47 -32.53
C TYR A 781 6.18 8.39 -33.31
N ASN A 782 5.55 7.23 -33.31
CA ASN A 782 4.14 7.03 -33.64
C ASN A 782 3.34 7.04 -32.33
N LEU A 783 2.26 7.81 -32.27
CA LEU A 783 1.25 7.70 -31.21
C LEU A 783 0.22 6.64 -31.63
N THR A 784 0.08 5.60 -30.82
CA THR A 784 -0.83 4.46 -31.01
C THR A 784 -1.68 4.21 -29.77
N HIS A 785 -2.80 3.49 -29.92
CA HIS A 785 -3.56 2.97 -28.78
C HIS A 785 -2.85 1.71 -28.23
N VAL A 786 -2.89 1.53 -26.91
CA VAL A 786 -2.49 0.28 -26.26
C VAL A 786 -3.51 -0.83 -26.59
N ASN A 787 -3.09 -2.09 -26.61
CA ASN A 787 -3.91 -3.26 -26.97
C ASN A 787 -5.11 -3.56 -26.06
N LEU A 788 -5.43 -2.69 -25.09
CA LEU A 788 -6.58 -2.84 -24.21
C LEU A 788 -7.90 -2.46 -24.93
N THR A 789 -8.93 -3.27 -24.70
CA THR A 789 -10.20 -3.23 -25.42
C THR A 789 -11.29 -2.54 -24.60
N ASP A 790 -11.20 -1.21 -24.51
CA ASP A 790 -12.28 -0.36 -23.97
C ASP A 790 -12.76 0.61 -25.07
N PRO A 791 -14.01 0.49 -25.55
CA PRO A 791 -14.50 1.28 -26.67
C PRO A 791 -14.66 2.77 -26.36
N ARG A 792 -14.67 3.17 -25.08
CA ARG A 792 -14.72 4.59 -24.67
C ARG A 792 -13.52 5.39 -25.15
N PHE A 793 -12.42 4.71 -25.48
CA PHE A 793 -11.16 5.30 -25.90
C PHE A 793 -10.80 5.03 -27.37
N ASP A 794 -11.73 4.51 -28.18
CA ASP A 794 -11.52 4.33 -29.63
C ASP A 794 -11.48 5.67 -30.39
N ARG A 795 -12.03 6.74 -29.79
CA ARG A 795 -11.97 8.11 -30.28
C ARG A 795 -11.52 9.07 -29.19
N ILE A 796 -10.34 9.65 -29.40
CA ILE A 796 -9.69 10.56 -28.47
C ILE A 796 -9.43 11.89 -29.17
N PHE A 797 -9.66 13.00 -28.46
CA PHE A 797 -9.51 14.37 -28.95
C PHE A 797 -8.62 15.19 -28.02
N THR A 798 -8.08 16.31 -28.55
CA THR A 798 -7.33 17.34 -27.80
C THR A 798 -6.25 16.75 -26.87
N ILE A 799 -5.42 15.84 -27.38
CA ILE A 799 -4.37 15.18 -26.61
C ILE A 799 -3.23 16.19 -26.38
N CYS A 800 -2.96 16.52 -25.13
CA CYS A 800 -1.75 17.20 -24.70
C CYS A 800 -0.77 16.15 -24.16
N LEU A 801 0.37 15.95 -24.81
CA LEU A 801 1.46 15.11 -24.32
C LEU A 801 2.44 16.00 -23.53
N HIS A 802 2.52 15.79 -22.22
CA HIS A 802 3.44 16.48 -21.32
C HIS A 802 4.72 15.65 -21.11
N PHE A 803 5.87 16.28 -21.26
CA PHE A 803 7.19 15.66 -21.13
C PHE A 803 7.97 16.27 -19.97
N ASN A 804 8.25 15.48 -18.94
CA ASN A 804 9.07 15.88 -17.81
C ASN A 804 10.45 15.20 -17.88
N ALA A 805 11.51 15.99 -17.89
CA ALA A 805 12.89 15.58 -18.12
C ALA A 805 13.81 16.05 -16.98
N ASP A 806 14.92 15.35 -16.77
CA ASP A 806 15.91 15.72 -15.77
C ASP A 806 16.63 17.02 -16.18
N MET A 807 16.19 18.14 -15.60
CA MET A 807 16.62 19.51 -15.92
C MET A 807 18.12 19.79 -15.67
N SER A 808 18.85 18.84 -15.07
CA SER A 808 20.30 18.88 -14.89
C SER A 808 21.10 18.68 -16.18
N HIS A 809 20.51 18.01 -17.18
CA HIS A 809 21.21 17.64 -18.42
C HIS A 809 20.49 18.11 -19.68
N TYR A 810 19.20 18.40 -19.61
CA TYR A 810 18.38 18.87 -20.74
C TYR A 810 17.56 20.10 -20.34
N ALA A 811 17.30 21.00 -21.29
CA ALA A 811 16.30 22.04 -21.12
C ALA A 811 14.87 21.46 -21.09
N LYS A 812 13.90 22.23 -20.59
CA LYS A 812 12.49 21.84 -20.60
C LYS A 812 12.02 21.50 -22.02
N VAL A 813 11.42 20.32 -22.17
CA VAL A 813 10.71 19.89 -23.39
C VAL A 813 9.34 20.58 -23.43
N GLU A 814 8.92 21.00 -24.62
CA GLU A 814 7.62 21.65 -24.83
C GLU A 814 6.50 20.61 -24.98
N ASP A 815 5.29 20.98 -24.55
CA ASP A 815 4.12 20.09 -24.57
C ASP A 815 3.60 19.91 -26.01
N ILE A 816 3.34 18.67 -26.42
CA ILE A 816 2.96 18.36 -27.81
C ILE A 816 1.46 18.12 -27.92
N TYR A 817 0.79 18.95 -28.70
CA TYR A 817 -0.65 18.88 -28.94
C TYR A 817 -0.98 18.03 -30.18
N VAL A 818 -1.72 16.95 -29.98
CA VAL A 818 -2.26 16.07 -31.03
C VAL A 818 -3.79 16.24 -31.07
N PRO A 819 -4.38 16.69 -32.20
CA PRO A 819 -5.78 17.12 -32.23
C PRO A 819 -6.78 15.97 -32.06
N CYS A 820 -6.46 14.77 -32.57
CA CYS A 820 -7.26 13.57 -32.39
C CYS A 820 -6.45 12.28 -32.64
N LEU A 821 -6.88 11.18 -32.03
CA LEU A 821 -6.41 9.82 -32.30
C LEU A 821 -7.63 8.90 -32.43
N PHE A 822 -7.62 8.03 -33.44
CA PHE A 822 -8.72 7.12 -33.75
C PHE A 822 -8.16 5.73 -34.09
N ARG A 823 -8.71 4.67 -33.49
CA ARG A 823 -8.24 3.29 -33.70
C ARG A 823 -8.31 2.85 -35.18
N ASP A 824 -9.27 3.39 -35.94
CA ASP A 824 -9.49 3.10 -37.38
C ASP A 824 -8.51 3.80 -38.33
N ARG A 825 -7.58 4.64 -37.85
CA ARG A 825 -6.69 5.46 -38.69
C ARG A 825 -5.22 5.10 -38.51
N LYS A 826 -4.40 5.47 -39.50
CA LYS A 826 -2.94 5.36 -39.42
C LYS A 826 -2.42 6.16 -38.22
N PRO A 827 -1.43 5.65 -37.47
CA PRO A 827 -0.94 6.31 -36.26
C PRO A 827 -0.35 7.69 -36.56
N GLN A 828 -0.53 8.62 -35.63
CA GLN A 828 -0.05 9.99 -35.80
C GLN A 828 1.43 10.09 -35.42
N ARG A 829 2.23 10.72 -36.28
CA ARG A 829 3.65 10.98 -36.01
C ARG A 829 3.80 12.16 -35.06
N VAL A 830 4.68 11.99 -34.08
CA VAL A 830 5.07 12.95 -33.05
C VAL A 830 6.59 13.13 -33.12
N SER A 831 7.06 14.37 -33.01
CA SER A 831 8.50 14.69 -32.99
C SER A 831 8.81 15.40 -31.67
N VAL A 832 9.64 14.78 -30.83
CA VAL A 832 10.06 15.29 -29.53
C VAL A 832 11.43 15.94 -29.70
N ASN A 833 11.52 17.24 -29.45
CA ASN A 833 12.77 18.00 -29.55
C ASN A 833 13.44 18.11 -28.19
N LEU A 834 14.71 17.73 -28.11
CA LEU A 834 15.53 17.74 -26.90
C LEU A 834 16.70 18.70 -27.06
N LYS A 835 16.93 19.57 -26.06
CA LYS A 835 18.07 20.51 -26.04
C LYS A 835 18.99 20.16 -24.87
N PRO A 836 20.01 19.31 -25.07
CA PRO A 836 20.94 18.94 -24.00
C PRO A 836 21.86 20.12 -23.64
N TYR A 837 22.13 20.27 -22.35
CA TYR A 837 23.33 20.94 -21.83
C TYR A 837 24.50 19.96 -21.73
N HIS A 838 24.19 18.70 -21.37
CA HIS A 838 25.15 17.59 -21.33
C HIS A 838 24.55 16.39 -22.08
N PRO A 839 25.27 15.79 -23.06
CA PRO A 839 24.74 14.74 -23.93
C PRO A 839 24.73 13.35 -23.28
N TYR A 840 24.17 13.25 -22.08
CA TYR A 840 24.06 11.99 -21.32
C TYR A 840 22.71 11.29 -21.58
N PRO A 841 22.65 9.95 -21.58
CA PRO A 841 21.39 9.20 -21.71
C PRO A 841 20.40 9.54 -20.58
N THR A 842 19.12 9.74 -20.91
CA THR A 842 18.09 10.19 -19.95
C THR A 842 16.78 9.41 -20.09
N ARG A 843 15.83 9.67 -19.18
CA ARG A 843 14.47 9.14 -19.20
C ARG A 843 13.48 10.29 -19.13
N LEU A 844 12.66 10.43 -20.17
CA LEU A 844 11.57 11.40 -20.21
C LEU A 844 10.33 10.72 -19.62
N ARG A 845 9.81 11.24 -18.51
CA ARG A 845 8.52 10.81 -17.98
C ARG A 845 7.44 11.47 -18.82
N VAL A 846 6.49 10.68 -19.31
CA VAL A 846 5.44 11.17 -20.21
C VAL A 846 4.07 10.95 -19.59
N SER A 847 3.23 11.97 -19.60
CA SER A 847 1.81 11.84 -19.32
C SER A 847 0.99 12.52 -20.41
N ALA A 848 -0.28 12.16 -20.49
CA ALA A 848 -1.20 12.77 -21.43
C ALA A 848 -2.50 13.17 -20.78
N ILE A 849 -3.01 14.34 -21.16
CA ILE A 849 -4.37 14.80 -20.88
C ILE A 849 -5.13 14.83 -22.20
N PHE A 850 -6.32 14.22 -22.24
CA PHE A 850 -7.11 14.12 -23.47
C PHE A 850 -8.61 14.12 -23.17
N THR A 851 -9.45 14.34 -24.21
CA THR A 851 -10.91 14.25 -24.10
C THR A 851 -11.47 13.08 -24.91
N THR A 852 -12.57 12.47 -24.44
CA THR A 852 -13.32 11.41 -25.14
C THR A 852 -14.61 11.94 -25.77
N GLU A 853 -15.26 11.14 -26.63
CA GLU A 853 -16.54 11.51 -27.28
C GLU A 853 -17.69 11.79 -26.28
N ASP A 854 -17.61 11.23 -25.06
CA ASP A 854 -18.50 11.54 -23.92
C ASP A 854 -18.30 12.94 -23.30
N GLY A 855 -17.32 13.72 -23.78
CA GLY A 855 -16.95 15.04 -23.23
C GLY A 855 -16.19 14.98 -21.91
N GLN A 856 -15.63 13.84 -21.54
CA GLN A 856 -14.85 13.66 -20.30
C GLN A 856 -13.36 13.86 -20.58
N SER A 857 -12.68 14.61 -19.71
CA SER A 857 -11.22 14.75 -19.71
C SER A 857 -10.58 13.65 -18.88
N TRP A 858 -9.53 13.02 -19.40
CA TRP A 858 -8.80 11.91 -18.77
C TRP A 858 -7.30 12.22 -18.69
N HIS A 859 -6.64 11.66 -17.67
CA HIS A 859 -5.19 11.72 -17.46
C HIS A 859 -4.62 10.32 -17.41
N THR A 860 -3.64 10.03 -18.27
CA THR A 860 -2.94 8.75 -18.32
C THR A 860 -1.43 8.95 -18.24
N HIS A 861 -0.74 8.05 -17.55
CA HIS A 861 0.72 7.98 -17.59
C HIS A 861 1.14 7.03 -18.71
N LEU A 862 2.10 7.46 -19.52
CA LEU A 862 2.70 6.67 -20.59
C LEU A 862 3.98 5.99 -20.09
N PRO A 863 4.47 4.92 -20.75
CA PRO A 863 5.78 4.34 -20.44
C PRO A 863 6.91 5.37 -20.59
N ASP A 864 7.84 5.42 -19.64
CA ASP A 864 9.02 6.30 -19.68
C ASP A 864 9.80 6.16 -21.00
N VAL A 865 9.93 7.26 -21.74
CA VAL A 865 10.69 7.30 -22.98
C VAL A 865 12.17 7.38 -22.65
N ARG A 866 12.90 6.28 -22.87
CA ARG A 866 14.35 6.17 -22.65
C ARG A 866 15.10 6.69 -23.87
N VAL A 867 15.93 7.71 -23.68
CA VAL A 867 16.84 8.25 -24.71
C VAL A 867 18.19 7.56 -24.55
N SER A 868 18.52 6.64 -25.46
CA SER A 868 19.82 5.94 -25.42
C SER A 868 20.95 6.76 -26.06
N PHE A 869 22.19 6.49 -25.64
CA PHE A 869 23.37 7.25 -26.08
C PHE A 869 23.49 7.48 -27.60
N PRO A 870 23.36 6.47 -28.48
CA PRO A 870 23.48 6.66 -29.94
C PRO A 870 22.32 7.45 -30.58
N GLU A 871 21.27 7.82 -29.83
CA GLU A 871 20.19 8.68 -30.34
C GLU A 871 20.54 10.16 -30.26
N ILE A 872 21.55 10.51 -29.46
CA ILE A 872 22.06 11.88 -29.27
C ILE A 872 23.08 12.21 -30.38
N PHE A 873 23.55 11.20 -31.13
CA PHE A 873 24.59 11.34 -32.14
C PHE A 873 24.06 12.08 -33.38
N LEU A 874 24.64 13.24 -33.68
CA LEU A 874 24.40 13.95 -34.93
C LEU A 874 25.59 13.79 -35.88
N SER A 875 25.30 13.80 -37.18
CA SER A 875 26.32 14.04 -38.20
C SER A 875 26.82 15.50 -38.06
N VAL A 876 28.12 15.75 -38.26
CA VAL A 876 28.68 17.10 -38.16
C VAL A 876 27.92 18.08 -39.07
N PRO A 877 27.46 19.24 -38.57
CA PRO A 877 26.67 20.20 -39.34
C PRO A 877 27.54 20.98 -40.34
N LEU A 878 27.95 20.33 -41.43
CA LEU A 878 28.75 20.88 -42.52
C LEU A 878 27.89 21.22 -43.75
N PRO A 879 28.30 22.20 -44.58
CA PRO A 879 27.71 22.41 -45.90
C PRO A 879 27.76 21.14 -46.76
N LEU A 880 26.68 20.85 -47.46
CA LEU A 880 26.43 19.58 -48.14
C LEU A 880 27.55 19.20 -49.13
N ASP A 881 28.04 20.17 -49.91
CA ASP A 881 29.05 19.99 -50.96
C ASP A 881 30.51 20.02 -50.46
N THR A 882 30.75 19.94 -49.15
CA THR A 882 32.11 19.95 -48.59
C THR A 882 32.88 18.68 -49.05
N PRO A 883 34.02 18.82 -49.77
CA PRO A 883 34.75 17.68 -50.33
C PRO A 883 35.44 16.83 -49.25
N PRO A 884 35.67 15.53 -49.49
CA PRO A 884 36.12 14.59 -48.46
C PRO A 884 37.50 14.93 -47.88
N GLN A 885 38.43 15.46 -48.69
CA GLN A 885 39.74 15.90 -48.24
C GLN A 885 39.63 16.96 -47.14
N LEU A 886 38.79 17.98 -47.32
CA LEU A 886 38.60 19.04 -46.31
C LEU A 886 37.85 18.55 -45.06
N LYS A 887 37.04 17.48 -45.17
CA LYS A 887 36.44 16.82 -43.99
C LYS A 887 37.49 16.04 -43.20
N GLU A 888 38.45 15.42 -43.89
CA GLU A 888 39.57 14.71 -43.29
C GLU A 888 40.58 15.67 -42.64
N ASP A 889 40.95 16.76 -43.31
CA ASP A 889 41.78 17.84 -42.74
C ASP A 889 41.12 18.43 -41.47
N MET A 890 39.80 18.58 -41.47
CA MET A 890 39.04 19.04 -40.30
C MET A 890 39.07 18.01 -39.17
N PHE A 891 38.87 16.70 -39.46
CA PHE A 891 38.97 15.65 -38.45
C PHE A 891 40.35 15.64 -37.79
N ASP A 892 41.43 15.69 -38.59
CA ASP A 892 42.79 15.62 -38.07
C ASP A 892 43.14 16.87 -37.23
N ARG A 893 42.69 18.07 -37.63
CA ARG A 893 42.83 19.28 -36.79
C ARG A 893 42.03 19.23 -35.49
N ILE A 894 40.85 18.61 -35.47
CA ILE A 894 40.10 18.38 -34.22
C ILE A 894 40.84 17.34 -33.37
N TRP A 895 41.32 16.25 -33.97
CA TRP A 895 42.07 15.18 -33.30
C TRP A 895 43.33 15.71 -32.61
N ASP A 896 44.16 16.48 -33.32
CA ASP A 896 45.39 17.06 -32.79
C ASP A 896 45.12 18.09 -31.69
N ALA A 897 44.02 18.85 -31.79
CA ALA A 897 43.61 19.77 -30.72
C ALA A 897 43.26 19.01 -29.43
N LEU A 898 42.46 17.94 -29.51
CA LEU A 898 42.09 17.11 -28.35
C LEU A 898 43.30 16.36 -27.78
N ALA A 899 44.15 15.80 -28.64
CA ALA A 899 45.39 15.14 -28.25
C ALA A 899 46.41 16.09 -27.58
N SER A 900 46.26 17.41 -27.76
CA SER A 900 47.08 18.42 -27.07
C SER A 900 46.67 18.71 -25.61
N GLY A 901 45.59 18.09 -25.11
CA GLY A 901 45.12 18.26 -23.73
C GLY A 901 44.48 19.63 -23.45
N LYS A 902 43.85 20.24 -24.46
CA LYS A 902 43.17 21.54 -24.37
C LYS A 902 41.83 21.48 -25.10
N PRO A 903 40.68 21.72 -24.44
CA PRO A 903 40.51 22.16 -23.04
C PRO A 903 40.85 21.08 -22.00
N SER A 904 40.90 21.43 -20.71
CA SER A 904 41.24 20.50 -19.62
C SER A 904 40.24 19.36 -19.34
N ALA A 905 39.25 19.18 -20.20
CA ALA A 905 38.31 18.06 -20.20
C ALA A 905 38.50 17.11 -21.40
N SER A 906 39.39 17.46 -22.35
CA SER A 906 39.67 16.62 -23.51
C SER A 906 40.56 15.45 -23.12
N GLU A 907 40.16 14.23 -23.50
CA GLU A 907 40.89 13.00 -23.18
C GLU A 907 40.97 12.04 -24.36
N THR A 908 41.96 11.16 -24.32
CA THR A 908 42.15 10.10 -25.32
C THR A 908 42.15 8.72 -24.67
N SER A 909 41.58 7.73 -25.36
CA SER A 909 41.55 6.34 -24.87
C SER A 909 41.66 5.35 -26.02
N LEU A 910 41.96 4.09 -25.69
CA LEU A 910 42.15 3.02 -26.66
C LEU A 910 41.26 1.83 -26.29
N PHE A 911 40.36 1.45 -27.19
CA PHE A 911 39.49 0.29 -27.07
C PHE A 911 39.90 -0.77 -28.08
N CYS A 912 40.30 -1.97 -27.61
CA CYS A 912 40.75 -3.06 -28.46
C CYS A 912 39.89 -4.32 -28.25
N PHE A 913 39.51 -4.98 -29.34
CA PHE A 913 38.80 -6.26 -29.32
C PHE A 913 39.33 -7.21 -30.40
N LYS A 914 39.14 -8.53 -30.20
CA LYS A 914 39.57 -9.54 -31.17
C LYS A 914 38.74 -9.46 -32.45
N ALA A 915 39.41 -9.58 -33.60
CA ALA A 915 38.76 -9.63 -34.90
C ALA A 915 38.37 -11.07 -35.25
N GLU A 916 37.07 -11.34 -35.43
CA GLU A 916 36.56 -12.64 -35.91
C GLU A 916 35.85 -12.41 -37.25
N GLY A 917 36.62 -12.46 -38.35
CA GLY A 917 36.10 -12.36 -39.72
C GLY A 917 35.33 -11.06 -39.98
N THR A 918 34.05 -11.17 -40.37
CA THR A 918 33.26 -10.02 -40.84
C THR A 918 32.86 -9.01 -39.75
N THR A 919 33.28 -9.18 -38.49
CA THR A 919 32.91 -8.30 -37.38
C THR A 919 33.23 -6.83 -37.65
N LEU A 920 34.34 -6.50 -38.31
CA LEU A 920 34.70 -5.13 -38.66
C LEU A 920 33.73 -4.52 -39.69
N ALA A 921 33.33 -5.27 -40.72
CA ALA A 921 32.38 -4.81 -41.73
C ALA A 921 30.96 -4.63 -41.15
N ASP A 922 30.54 -5.49 -40.22
CA ASP A 922 29.27 -5.34 -39.51
C ASP A 922 29.32 -4.23 -38.44
N LEU A 923 30.48 -3.96 -37.81
CA LEU A 923 30.71 -2.77 -36.96
C LEU A 923 30.54 -1.48 -37.76
N ILE A 924 31.23 -1.35 -38.91
CA ILE A 924 31.23 -0.15 -39.77
C ILE A 924 29.81 0.20 -40.25
N LYS A 925 28.93 -0.78 -40.49
CA LYS A 925 27.51 -0.54 -40.85
C LYS A 925 26.79 0.35 -39.84
N ASN A 926 27.07 0.20 -38.54
CA ASN A 926 26.48 1.03 -37.49
C ASN A 926 26.99 2.49 -37.51
N PHE A 927 28.13 2.74 -38.16
CA PHE A 927 28.79 4.04 -38.22
C PHE A 927 28.66 4.77 -39.56
N GLN A 928 28.05 4.17 -40.59
CA GLN A 928 28.01 4.72 -41.96
C GLN A 928 27.53 6.18 -42.07
N ARG A 929 26.63 6.63 -41.19
CA ARG A 929 26.13 8.02 -41.13
C ARG A 929 27.16 9.05 -40.62
N TYR A 930 28.27 8.59 -40.05
CA TYR A 930 29.25 9.39 -39.29
C TYR A 930 30.71 9.18 -39.76
N VAL A 931 30.95 8.36 -40.79
CA VAL A 931 32.28 8.19 -41.40
C VAL A 931 32.67 9.46 -42.16
N ILE A 932 33.90 9.94 -41.93
CA ILE A 932 34.50 11.08 -42.63
C ILE A 932 35.44 10.65 -43.75
N SER A 933 36.34 9.70 -43.47
CA SER A 933 37.23 9.11 -44.47
C SER A 933 37.42 7.61 -44.27
N GLN A 934 37.74 6.95 -45.38
CA GLN A 934 38.12 5.54 -45.45
C GLN A 934 39.42 5.47 -46.23
N GLY A 935 40.52 5.17 -45.54
CA GLY A 935 41.85 5.09 -46.13
C GLY A 935 42.55 3.76 -45.81
N PRO A 936 43.74 3.50 -46.40
CA PRO A 936 44.55 2.32 -46.08
C PRO A 936 45.04 2.30 -44.62
N ASN A 937 44.99 3.44 -43.93
CA ASN A 937 45.44 3.61 -42.55
C ASN A 937 44.29 3.50 -41.52
N GLY A 938 43.07 3.14 -41.95
CA GLY A 938 41.89 2.99 -41.09
C GLY A 938 40.67 3.83 -41.52
N TRP A 939 39.63 3.80 -40.68
CA TRP A 939 38.40 4.59 -40.82
C TRP A 939 38.35 5.71 -39.77
N LYS A 940 38.05 6.93 -40.22
CA LYS A 940 37.81 8.09 -39.34
C LYS A 940 36.31 8.32 -39.19
N VAL A 941 35.81 8.32 -37.96
CA VAL A 941 34.37 8.49 -37.63
C VAL A 941 34.21 9.61 -36.60
N LEU A 942 33.29 10.54 -36.81
CA LEU A 942 33.06 11.68 -35.91
C LEU A 942 31.57 11.83 -35.59
N PHE A 943 31.23 11.67 -34.31
CA PHE A 943 29.93 12.01 -33.76
C PHE A 943 29.96 13.45 -33.22
N PHE A 944 29.03 14.29 -33.69
CA PHE A 944 28.73 15.55 -33.03
C PHE A 944 27.69 15.32 -31.94
N LEU A 945 27.91 15.90 -30.77
CA LEU A 945 27.04 15.80 -29.60
C LEU A 945 26.66 17.21 -29.12
N PRO A 946 25.40 17.63 -29.29
CA PRO A 946 24.95 18.93 -28.81
C PRO A 946 25.19 19.12 -27.30
N PRO A 947 25.54 20.34 -26.84
CA PRO A 947 25.59 21.58 -27.61
C PRO A 947 26.90 21.81 -28.38
N THR A 948 28.04 21.30 -27.91
CA THR A 948 29.38 21.61 -28.49
C THR A 948 30.39 20.46 -28.42
N PHE A 949 29.97 19.25 -28.05
CA PHE A 949 30.86 18.13 -27.78
C PHE A 949 31.13 17.24 -29.00
N HIS A 950 32.27 16.55 -29.02
CA HIS A 950 32.75 15.75 -30.14
C HIS A 950 33.33 14.43 -29.66
N ILE A 951 33.02 13.34 -30.36
CA ILE A 951 33.69 12.04 -30.17
C ILE A 951 34.25 11.59 -31.51
N LEU A 952 35.56 11.44 -31.58
CA LEU A 952 36.30 10.98 -32.74
C LEU A 952 36.76 9.55 -32.51
N LEU A 953 36.54 8.68 -33.51
CA LEU A 953 37.08 7.33 -33.56
C LEU A 953 38.06 7.21 -34.73
N ASN A 954 39.26 6.67 -34.47
CA ASN A 954 40.20 6.19 -35.48
C ASN A 954 40.25 4.66 -35.36
N ILE A 955 39.61 3.97 -36.30
CA ILE A 955 39.44 2.51 -36.29
C ILE A 955 40.49 1.90 -37.21
N ARG A 956 41.32 1.00 -36.67
CA ARG A 956 42.39 0.30 -37.40
C ARG A 956 42.28 -1.20 -37.22
N GLU A 957 42.56 -1.92 -38.29
CA GLU A 957 42.65 -3.38 -38.31
C GLU A 957 44.12 -3.78 -38.10
N GLY A 958 44.38 -4.64 -37.11
CA GLY A 958 45.68 -5.26 -36.87
C GLY A 958 45.53 -6.79 -36.84
N GLU A 959 46.64 -7.51 -36.93
CA GLU A 959 46.72 -8.94 -37.29
C GLU A 959 45.69 -9.85 -36.59
N ASP A 960 45.48 -9.71 -35.27
CA ASP A 960 44.49 -10.46 -34.48
C ASP A 960 43.38 -9.57 -33.84
N SER A 961 43.37 -8.25 -34.09
CA SER A 961 42.53 -7.31 -33.30
C SER A 961 42.19 -6.00 -34.01
N VAL A 962 40.97 -5.53 -33.80
CA VAL A 962 40.56 -4.17 -34.15
C VAL A 962 40.93 -3.23 -33.00
N GLN A 963 41.62 -2.14 -33.34
CA GLN A 963 41.97 -1.06 -32.43
C GLN A 963 41.12 0.17 -32.75
N VAL A 964 40.37 0.65 -31.76
CA VAL A 964 39.58 1.88 -31.84
C VAL A 964 40.21 2.90 -30.90
N SER A 965 41.01 3.82 -31.46
CA SER A 965 41.44 5.00 -30.70
C SER A 965 40.28 5.99 -30.62
N VAL A 966 40.02 6.52 -29.44
CA VAL A 966 38.93 7.47 -29.16
C VAL A 966 39.53 8.78 -28.66
N ALA A 967 39.07 9.91 -29.20
CA ALA A 967 39.33 11.23 -28.64
C ALA A 967 37.99 11.95 -28.36
N THR A 968 37.91 12.67 -27.24
CA THR A 968 36.71 13.41 -26.80
C THR A 968 37.12 14.76 -26.21
N ASP A 969 36.27 15.79 -26.30
CA ASP A 969 36.40 17.05 -25.57
C ASP A 969 35.81 17.01 -24.15
N ASN A 970 35.08 15.94 -23.82
CA ASN A 970 34.59 15.65 -22.48
C ASN A 970 34.88 14.20 -22.08
N TRP A 971 35.81 14.02 -21.14
CA TRP A 971 36.22 12.73 -20.57
C TRP A 971 35.08 11.96 -19.89
N GLU A 972 34.06 12.64 -19.35
CA GLU A 972 32.90 12.01 -18.69
C GLU A 972 32.05 11.16 -19.67
N LEU A 973 32.23 11.35 -20.98
CA LEU A 973 31.59 10.53 -22.02
C LEU A 973 32.28 9.18 -22.24
N LEU A 974 33.54 9.00 -21.84
CA LEU A 974 34.32 7.79 -22.11
C LEU A 974 33.68 6.49 -21.55
N PRO A 975 33.07 6.45 -20.35
CA PRO A 975 32.34 5.27 -19.87
C PRO A 975 31.14 4.91 -20.77
N HIS A 976 30.43 5.90 -21.29
CA HIS A 976 29.29 5.71 -22.19
C HIS A 976 29.75 5.22 -23.58
N VAL A 977 30.84 5.78 -24.12
CA VAL A 977 31.47 5.33 -25.37
C VAL A 977 31.95 3.89 -25.24
N ASN A 978 32.66 3.56 -24.15
CA ASN A 978 33.16 2.20 -23.91
C ASN A 978 32.00 1.20 -23.78
N SER A 979 30.94 1.50 -23.03
CA SER A 979 29.76 0.63 -22.94
C SER A 979 29.06 0.45 -24.29
N TYR A 980 28.96 1.51 -25.10
CA TYR A 980 28.38 1.45 -26.44
C TYR A 980 29.21 0.58 -27.40
N LEU A 981 30.53 0.76 -27.42
CA LEU A 981 31.44 -0.08 -28.23
C LEU A 981 31.40 -1.56 -27.79
N GLN A 982 31.37 -1.83 -26.49
CA GLN A 982 31.21 -3.19 -25.95
C GLN A 982 29.88 -3.84 -26.39
N ASN A 983 28.77 -3.10 -26.34
CA ASN A 983 27.47 -3.62 -26.80
C ASN A 983 27.48 -3.93 -28.31
N LEU A 984 28.14 -3.10 -29.11
CA LEU A 984 28.30 -3.35 -30.56
C LEU A 984 29.15 -4.59 -30.85
N THR A 985 30.25 -4.84 -30.13
CA THR A 985 31.06 -6.04 -30.36
C THR A 985 30.30 -7.33 -30.01
N VAL A 986 29.50 -7.33 -28.94
CA VAL A 986 28.62 -8.47 -28.61
C VAL A 986 27.56 -8.73 -29.69
N LEU A 987 26.96 -7.67 -30.24
CA LEU A 987 26.01 -7.79 -31.36
C LEU A 987 26.67 -8.30 -32.65
N CYS A 988 27.91 -7.90 -32.94
CA CYS A 988 28.64 -8.40 -34.09
C CYS A 988 29.02 -9.89 -33.93
N ASN A 989 29.51 -10.29 -32.75
CA ASN A 989 29.94 -11.66 -32.46
C ASN A 989 28.77 -12.66 -32.34
N THR A 990 27.56 -12.20 -32.03
CA THR A 990 26.34 -13.03 -32.11
C THR A 990 25.83 -13.16 -33.54
N ALA A 991 26.00 -12.13 -34.39
CA ALA A 991 25.68 -12.20 -35.81
C ALA A 991 26.64 -13.12 -36.60
N THR A 992 27.91 -13.24 -36.24
CA THR A 992 28.85 -14.18 -36.87
C THR A 992 28.57 -15.63 -36.49
N ASN A 993 28.34 -15.93 -35.20
CA ASN A 993 27.98 -17.29 -34.75
C ASN A 993 26.67 -17.81 -35.39
N ASN A 994 25.69 -16.92 -35.63
CA ASN A 994 24.48 -17.29 -36.37
C ASN A 994 24.70 -17.46 -37.89
N ARG A 995 25.87 -17.11 -38.44
CA ARG A 995 26.25 -17.42 -39.83
C ARG A 995 27.03 -18.73 -39.94
N SER A 996 27.99 -18.98 -39.04
CA SER A 996 28.73 -20.26 -39.04
C SER A 996 27.82 -21.46 -38.81
N GLY A 997 26.82 -21.33 -37.93
CA GLY A 997 25.77 -22.35 -37.72
C GLY A 997 24.82 -22.60 -38.91
N ILE A 998 24.95 -21.86 -40.02
CA ILE A 998 24.14 -22.05 -41.24
C ILE A 998 24.92 -22.76 -42.36
N GLU A 999 26.25 -22.76 -42.33
CA GLU A 999 27.06 -23.40 -43.39
C GLU A 999 27.19 -24.93 -43.25
N GLU A 1000 26.98 -25.50 -42.04
CA GLU A 1000 26.93 -26.97 -41.85
C GLU A 1000 25.61 -27.62 -42.34
N LEU A 1001 24.61 -26.84 -42.78
CA LEU A 1001 23.28 -27.33 -43.17
C LEU A 1001 22.96 -27.23 -44.68
N ARG A 1002 23.98 -27.31 -45.54
CA ARG A 1002 23.82 -27.43 -47.00
C ARG A 1002 24.33 -28.76 -47.57
N GLY A 1003 23.49 -29.79 -47.43
CA GLY A 1003 23.48 -30.88 -48.41
C GLY A 1003 23.00 -30.38 -49.80
N PRO A 1004 23.37 -31.07 -50.89
CA PRO A 1004 23.17 -30.55 -52.25
C PRO A 1004 21.74 -30.71 -52.78
N ASP A 1005 21.39 -29.77 -53.68
CA ASP A 1005 20.44 -29.83 -54.80
C ASP A 1005 19.01 -30.38 -54.59
N ILE A 1006 18.02 -29.53 -54.88
CA ILE A 1006 16.90 -29.79 -55.81
C ILE A 1006 16.28 -28.43 -56.22
N PRO A 1007 16.03 -28.15 -57.52
CA PRO A 1007 15.57 -26.85 -57.98
C PRO A 1007 14.04 -26.75 -58.22
N CYS A 1008 13.47 -25.58 -57.90
CA CYS A 1008 12.31 -24.95 -58.54
C CYS A 1008 12.19 -23.49 -58.08
#